data_AF-A0A142XB74-F1
#
_entry.id   AF-A0A142XB74-F1
#
_cell.length_a   1.000
_cell.length_b   1.000
_cell.length_c   1.000
_cell.angle_alpha   90.00
_cell.angle_beta   90.00
_cell.angle_gamma   90.00
#
_symmetry.space_group_name_H-M   'P 1'
#
loop_
_entity.id
_entity.type
_entity.pdbx_description
1 polymer ?
#
loop_
_entity_poly.entity_id
_entity_poly.type
_entity_poly.pdbx_seq_one_letter_code
_entity_poly.pdbx_strand_id
1 'polypeptide(L)'
;MLYLRLAFVLLCTLTGRVVTHAVEPWTDDKLPVTDGIALWLDAGRIDAAHKANKEKFPAGGKLATWFDGSGKGRNLKQTVTTAQPKIVKVGDASVVRFDGENSHLRFTGSKDDAKAFTAFVVVAPRANPGAFRGFFALNAPNGRDYETGLAIDMGPNFTPRFTDLNVEGRGFGGWQNLLKPGGDFGKLYQLEVRGNPEAKSIRLFTDGIANGERSWAPVALSLAEITVGARFYTNGPGAHEVRGPARCDIAEVLLYERALTDDEAKKVRGYLAAKHANLKQNLPPEPPAAGERLVPVTDPPAVQVFVPGFTVKQLPVDLTNVNNVKYRADGALVALCYNGDIWVLKDTDGDGVEDKAELFWENKGRLRAPIGMDLTPPGYKHGAGVFVACKGKVTLIVDTDNDGKADKEIIVADGWKEIVNNVDALGVALDPKDGAVYYGRGAFSYTDAYRVDKDGKSQYSLKDEEGTIIRVAPDFKTREVVATGIRFPVGLRFNKAGDLFCTDQEGATWLPNGNPLDELLHIKRDSLRHYGFPPRHPKHLPDVIDEPSTFDYGPQHQSTCGFCFNEPVKDGGPTFGPKSWAGDALVTGESRGKLYRTQLVKTDAGYVAKNHLFACLNMLTIDCCIAPDGSLVVACHSGGPDWGSGPTGKGKLYKISYTDKEHTQPVLVYPAGAREVRVEFDRPVDPQLLRDVLAQTKLTAGKFVRAGDRFETLWPGYAVVQAEKLAPRFNVAVHSAQLTPDRRTLVLATDPLHGAGHYALTLPGMGRPTKDKTPKGTLPQHPQIDLDFDLSGCEATWSKNKKVVWSGWLPSLDPATARKFTEGSGTHELLWSASSGVGEFALKTQLNLNQMLRPAVQPGSKLDYEPPAESVNVGLAVSDSLEVIAPDAKGALRIEGNGSQTTGVLRGSPKSGRTTPVEIRVDSAVLSGPKVVVNYSTNEDKRPRPFPLHRALVPWADTKAEIGKPIELARPKELDGGSWARGRKVFFSEQASCFKCHSVHSQGGSIGPDLTNLIHRDYGSVVRDITQPSFAINPDFVASVVALKDDRVLTGVVRTVGDKLHIGDNKGATTIVDRADVESIKASPLSVMPDDLLKKLPPDQARDLLTFLLTPAPRMPDDYAGPEKRPKPRTLAEVNAALAGAPNPPEKTRPFVWCWWQARRTTGRASTITPRGRRRGPNCSRPVTRSRSQRRWTGPRKKSSRRPTRWSSSSGATGTRNARPRLMRSSNAAAV
;
A
#
# COMPACT_ATOMS: atom_id res chain seq x y z
N MET A 1 -3.53 -87.10 53.02
CA MET A 1 -4.84 -87.46 52.42
C MET A 1 -5.91 -87.06 53.45
N LEU A 2 -7.09 -86.51 53.14
CA LEU A 2 -7.82 -86.44 51.86
C LEU A 2 -8.60 -85.11 51.68
N TYR A 3 -7.98 -83.93 51.89
CA TYR A 3 -8.66 -82.63 51.79
C TYR A 3 -7.86 -81.56 51.01
N LEU A 4 -7.44 -81.89 49.78
CA LEU A 4 -6.55 -81.01 49.00
C LEU A 4 -6.84 -81.07 47.49
N ARG A 5 -8.10 -80.80 47.11
CA ARG A 5 -8.52 -80.77 45.68
C ARG A 5 -9.72 -79.90 45.29
N LEU A 6 -10.27 -79.05 46.17
CA LEU A 6 -11.46 -78.22 45.87
C LEU A 6 -11.26 -76.68 45.97
N ALA A 7 -10.06 -76.20 46.33
CA ALA A 7 -9.82 -74.78 46.62
C ALA A 7 -9.17 -73.97 45.46
N PHE A 8 -9.18 -74.48 44.23
CA PHE A 8 -8.38 -73.93 43.11
C PHE A 8 -9.18 -73.57 41.84
N VAL A 9 -10.51 -73.51 41.93
CA VAL A 9 -11.40 -73.30 40.76
C VAL A 9 -12.14 -71.94 40.80
N LEU A 10 -12.09 -71.20 41.91
CA LEU A 10 -12.91 -69.99 42.12
C LEU A 10 -12.12 -68.66 42.21
N LEU A 11 -10.96 -68.56 41.54
CA LEU A 11 -10.17 -67.31 41.51
C LEU A 11 -9.62 -66.93 40.11
N CYS A 12 -10.30 -67.34 39.04
CA CYS A 12 -9.95 -67.00 37.65
C CYS A 12 -11.12 -66.38 36.86
N THR A 13 -11.84 -65.43 37.47
CA THR A 13 -12.76 -64.56 36.71
C THR A 13 -11.95 -63.60 35.83
N LEU A 14 -12.01 -63.82 34.51
CA LEU A 14 -11.28 -63.04 33.50
C LEU A 14 -11.71 -61.56 33.51
N THR A 15 -10.95 -60.70 34.21
CA THR A 15 -10.93 -59.26 33.92
C THR A 15 -10.16 -59.04 32.62
N GLY A 16 -10.79 -59.38 31.49
CA GLY A 16 -10.26 -59.09 30.17
C GLY A 16 -10.14 -57.59 29.97
N ARG A 17 -8.94 -57.04 30.20
CA ARG A 17 -8.60 -55.71 29.69
C ARG A 17 -8.67 -55.78 28.17
N VAL A 18 -9.74 -55.20 27.61
CA VAL A 18 -9.83 -54.96 26.17
C VAL A 18 -8.71 -53.97 25.83
N VAL A 19 -7.60 -54.49 25.31
CA VAL A 19 -6.54 -53.67 24.73
C VAL A 19 -7.08 -53.21 23.38
N THR A 20 -7.70 -52.02 23.38
CA THR A 20 -8.03 -51.29 22.15
C THR A 20 -6.73 -51.08 21.38
N HIS A 21 -6.55 -51.85 20.30
CA HIS A 21 -5.37 -51.73 19.48
C HIS A 21 -5.38 -50.36 18.79
N ALA A 22 -4.21 -49.72 18.74
CA ALA A 22 -4.00 -48.55 17.91
C ALA A 22 -4.33 -48.92 16.45
N VAL A 23 -5.17 -48.11 15.78
CA VAL A 23 -5.72 -48.43 14.45
C VAL A 23 -4.60 -48.57 13.41
N GLU A 24 -3.60 -47.70 13.53
CA GLU A 24 -2.32 -47.77 12.83
C GLU A 24 -1.18 -47.89 13.88
N PRO A 25 -0.12 -48.70 13.67
CA PRO A 25 0.89 -49.02 14.71
C PRO A 25 1.70 -47.85 15.29
N TRP A 26 1.55 -46.65 14.73
CA TRP A 26 2.25 -45.42 15.11
C TRP A 26 1.33 -44.37 15.77
N THR A 27 0.02 -44.62 15.84
CA THR A 27 -1.00 -43.70 16.38
C THR A 27 -1.05 -43.70 17.93
N ASP A 28 -1.94 -42.88 18.52
CA ASP A 28 -2.07 -42.74 19.97
C ASP A 28 -3.04 -43.78 20.56
N ASP A 29 -2.51 -44.77 21.28
CA ASP A 29 -3.24 -45.89 21.87
C ASP A 29 -4.31 -45.50 22.90
N LYS A 30 -4.42 -44.19 23.22
CA LYS A 30 -5.34 -43.62 24.20
C LYS A 30 -6.60 -42.99 23.59
N LEU A 31 -6.74 -42.96 22.25
CA LEU A 31 -7.96 -42.47 21.61
C LEU A 31 -9.14 -43.39 22.00
N PRO A 32 -10.14 -42.91 22.79
CA PRO A 32 -11.07 -43.80 23.49
C PRO A 32 -12.25 -44.28 22.64
N VAL A 33 -12.35 -43.81 21.39
CA VAL A 33 -13.37 -44.21 20.41
C VAL A 33 -12.69 -44.26 19.04
N THR A 34 -12.44 -45.47 18.54
CA THR A 34 -11.89 -45.74 17.20
C THR A 34 -12.93 -46.31 16.24
N ASP A 35 -14.07 -46.80 16.75
CA ASP A 35 -15.18 -47.26 15.91
C ASP A 35 -15.73 -46.13 15.03
N GLY A 36 -15.97 -46.43 13.76
CA GLY A 36 -16.45 -45.48 12.75
C GLY A 36 -15.47 -44.34 12.42
N ILE A 37 -14.18 -44.42 12.82
CA ILE A 37 -13.20 -43.40 12.45
C ILE A 37 -12.83 -43.51 10.95
N ALA A 38 -12.82 -42.37 10.29
CA ALA A 38 -12.74 -42.22 8.84
C ALA A 38 -11.59 -41.30 8.41
N LEU A 39 -11.03 -40.51 9.32
CA LEU A 39 -9.77 -39.77 9.14
C LEU A 39 -9.15 -39.51 10.51
N TRP A 40 -7.83 -39.67 10.62
CA TRP A 40 -7.08 -39.27 11.81
C TRP A 40 -5.75 -38.62 11.41
N LEU A 41 -5.66 -37.29 11.54
CA LEU A 41 -4.44 -36.53 11.26
C LEU A 41 -3.92 -35.96 12.58
N ASP A 42 -2.81 -36.50 13.06
CA ASP A 42 -2.21 -36.15 14.35
C ASP A 42 -0.84 -35.48 14.14
N ALA A 43 -0.70 -34.22 14.55
CA ALA A 43 0.55 -33.49 14.38
C ALA A 43 1.66 -33.98 15.33
N GLY A 44 1.28 -34.52 16.51
CA GLY A 44 2.21 -35.08 17.48
C GLY A 44 2.81 -36.43 17.06
N ARG A 45 2.24 -37.10 16.05
CA ARG A 45 2.70 -38.41 15.57
C ARG A 45 3.38 -38.37 14.20
N ILE A 46 3.57 -37.20 13.59
CA ILE A 46 4.15 -37.08 12.24
C ILE A 46 5.54 -37.73 12.12
N ASP A 47 6.43 -37.53 13.11
CA ASP A 47 7.75 -38.17 13.15
C ASP A 47 7.65 -39.70 13.15
N ALA A 48 6.71 -40.26 13.91
CA ALA A 48 6.48 -41.70 14.03
C ALA A 48 5.85 -42.27 12.75
N ALA A 49 4.90 -41.55 12.15
CA ALA A 49 4.24 -41.93 10.91
C ALA A 49 5.20 -41.97 9.72
N HIS A 50 6.06 -40.94 9.57
CA HIS A 50 7.11 -40.92 8.54
C HIS A 50 8.10 -42.07 8.74
N LYS A 51 8.51 -42.34 9.99
CA LYS A 51 9.40 -43.46 10.32
C LYS A 51 8.77 -44.83 9.98
N ALA A 52 7.48 -45.01 10.25
CA ALA A 52 6.76 -46.24 9.92
C ALA A 52 6.61 -46.43 8.39
N ASN A 53 6.24 -45.37 7.67
CA ASN A 53 6.04 -45.36 6.22
C ASN A 53 7.35 -45.23 5.41
N LYS A 54 8.51 -45.07 6.07
CA LYS A 54 9.86 -44.93 5.48
C LYS A 54 10.05 -43.68 4.60
N GLU A 55 9.13 -42.71 4.62
CA GLU A 55 9.31 -41.41 3.93
C GLU A 55 10.30 -40.52 4.72
N LYS A 56 11.25 -39.88 4.02
CA LYS A 56 12.21 -38.95 4.64
C LYS A 56 11.61 -37.56 4.79
N PHE A 57 11.81 -36.94 5.95
CA PHE A 57 11.30 -35.61 6.23
C PHE A 57 12.05 -34.51 5.42
N PRO A 58 11.36 -33.59 4.72
CA PRO A 58 11.99 -32.50 3.98
C PRO A 58 12.77 -31.52 4.87
N ALA A 59 13.92 -31.03 4.38
CA ALA A 59 14.72 -30.04 5.09
C ALA A 59 13.92 -28.73 5.32
N GLY A 60 14.07 -28.14 6.51
CA GLY A 60 13.40 -26.89 6.86
C GLY A 60 11.97 -27.02 7.42
N GLY A 61 11.53 -28.22 7.81
CA GLY A 61 10.29 -28.40 8.58
C GLY A 61 8.99 -28.38 7.77
N LYS A 62 9.07 -28.46 6.44
CA LYS A 62 7.92 -28.50 5.52
C LYS A 62 7.29 -29.90 5.47
N LEU A 63 5.97 -29.95 5.51
CA LEU A 63 5.19 -31.19 5.51
C LEU A 63 4.65 -31.49 4.10
N ALA A 64 5.19 -32.54 3.48
CA ALA A 64 4.77 -32.99 2.14
C ALA A 64 3.64 -34.03 2.18
N THR A 65 3.63 -34.90 3.19
CA THR A 65 2.61 -35.93 3.44
C THR A 65 2.16 -35.83 4.91
N TRP A 66 0.87 -35.68 5.18
CA TRP A 66 0.30 -35.93 6.52
C TRP A 66 -0.43 -37.26 6.48
N PHE A 67 0.16 -38.25 7.17
CA PHE A 67 -0.35 -39.61 7.18
C PHE A 67 -1.66 -39.74 7.99
N ASP A 68 -2.57 -40.56 7.48
CA ASP A 68 -3.86 -40.89 8.08
C ASP A 68 -3.74 -42.11 9.00
N GLY A 69 -4.08 -41.90 10.28
CA GLY A 69 -4.07 -42.93 11.32
C GLY A 69 -5.34 -43.76 11.41
N SER A 70 -6.37 -43.48 10.61
CA SER A 70 -7.68 -44.17 10.68
C SER A 70 -7.70 -45.56 10.02
N GLY A 71 -6.57 -46.03 9.47
CA GLY A 71 -6.50 -47.28 8.71
C GLY A 71 -7.22 -47.23 7.35
N LYS A 72 -7.84 -46.10 6.98
CA LYS A 72 -8.49 -45.87 5.69
C LYS A 72 -7.50 -45.45 4.59
N GLY A 73 -6.23 -45.18 4.94
CA GLY A 73 -5.16 -44.86 4.01
C GLY A 73 -5.26 -43.47 3.37
N ARG A 74 -6.08 -42.57 3.94
CA ARG A 74 -6.42 -41.26 3.36
C ARG A 74 -5.33 -40.21 3.61
N ASN A 75 -4.10 -40.53 3.19
CA ASN A 75 -2.92 -39.69 3.41
C ASN A 75 -3.00 -38.40 2.58
N LEU A 76 -3.12 -37.23 3.24
CA LEU A 76 -3.15 -35.94 2.55
C LEU A 76 -1.73 -35.54 2.11
N LYS A 77 -1.60 -34.97 0.91
CA LYS A 77 -0.31 -34.61 0.31
C LYS A 77 -0.29 -33.17 -0.23
N GLN A 78 0.93 -32.65 -0.42
CA GLN A 78 1.22 -31.39 -1.10
C GLN A 78 2.56 -31.49 -1.85
N THR A 79 2.51 -31.50 -3.18
CA THR A 79 3.68 -31.62 -4.07
C THR A 79 4.37 -30.29 -4.31
N VAL A 80 3.67 -29.16 -4.17
CA VAL A 80 4.23 -27.83 -4.40
C VAL A 80 4.97 -27.34 -3.16
N THR A 81 6.30 -27.37 -3.17
CA THR A 81 7.16 -27.03 -2.03
C THR A 81 6.91 -25.63 -1.44
N THR A 82 6.38 -24.68 -2.21
CA THR A 82 5.99 -23.35 -1.69
C THR A 82 4.65 -23.33 -0.96
N ALA A 83 3.77 -24.31 -1.17
CA ALA A 83 2.47 -24.46 -0.51
C ALA A 83 2.45 -25.57 0.58
N GLN A 84 3.60 -26.18 0.88
CA GLN A 84 3.71 -27.13 1.99
C GLN A 84 3.65 -26.39 3.34
N PRO A 85 2.70 -26.73 4.23
CA PRO A 85 2.64 -26.16 5.57
C PRO A 85 3.85 -26.60 6.42
N LYS A 86 4.09 -25.94 7.56
CA LYS A 86 5.29 -26.15 8.39
C LYS A 86 4.94 -26.82 9.71
N ILE A 87 5.73 -27.79 10.16
CA ILE A 87 5.60 -28.31 11.53
C ILE A 87 6.20 -27.29 12.51
N VAL A 88 5.48 -26.98 13.58
CA VAL A 88 5.97 -26.22 14.73
C VAL A 88 5.95 -27.13 15.96
N LYS A 89 7.11 -27.40 16.54
CA LYS A 89 7.25 -28.23 17.76
C LYS A 89 7.20 -27.36 19.02
N VAL A 90 6.56 -27.85 20.07
CA VAL A 90 6.29 -27.15 21.33
C VAL A 90 6.54 -28.11 22.48
N GLY A 91 7.82 -28.28 22.85
CA GLY A 91 8.24 -29.44 23.65
C GLY A 91 7.95 -30.74 22.89
N ASP A 92 7.34 -31.71 23.57
CA ASP A 92 6.95 -33.00 22.97
C ASP A 92 5.67 -32.93 22.12
N ALA A 93 4.97 -31.79 22.11
CA ALA A 93 3.79 -31.56 21.27
C ALA A 93 4.18 -30.93 19.92
N SER A 94 3.29 -30.98 18.93
CA SER A 94 3.50 -30.38 17.61
C SER A 94 2.19 -29.91 16.99
N VAL A 95 2.27 -28.96 16.07
CA VAL A 95 1.16 -28.48 15.22
C VAL A 95 1.63 -28.32 13.77
N VAL A 96 0.69 -28.38 12.83
CA VAL A 96 0.89 -28.05 11.43
C VAL A 96 0.41 -26.62 11.18
N ARG A 97 1.35 -25.73 10.84
CA ARG A 97 1.12 -24.30 10.58
C ARG A 97 0.82 -24.04 9.11
N PHE A 98 -0.32 -23.43 8.88
CA PHE A 98 -0.78 -22.91 7.59
C PHE A 98 -0.65 -21.38 7.59
N ASP A 99 -0.11 -20.81 6.52
CA ASP A 99 0.16 -19.37 6.32
C ASP A 99 -1.07 -18.53 5.95
N GLY A 100 -2.13 -19.16 5.43
CA GLY A 100 -3.29 -18.47 4.89
C GLY A 100 -3.06 -17.74 3.55
N GLU A 101 -1.93 -18.01 2.88
CA GLU A 101 -1.59 -17.47 1.56
C GLU A 101 -1.86 -18.50 0.46
N ASN A 102 -1.26 -19.69 0.58
CA ASN A 102 -1.47 -20.80 -0.35
C ASN A 102 -1.36 -22.19 0.30
N SER A 103 -0.88 -22.30 1.55
CA SER A 103 -0.57 -23.60 2.12
C SER A 103 -1.81 -24.42 2.43
N HIS A 104 -1.78 -25.68 2.02
CA HIS A 104 -2.85 -26.65 2.21
C HIS A 104 -2.31 -28.08 1.99
N LEU A 105 -3.06 -29.06 2.49
CA LEU A 105 -2.83 -30.48 2.27
C LEU A 105 -4.13 -31.10 1.73
N ARG A 106 -4.05 -31.97 0.72
CA ARG A 106 -5.24 -32.57 0.06
C ARG A 106 -5.07 -34.06 -0.20
N PHE A 107 -6.14 -34.83 -0.01
CA PHE A 107 -6.28 -36.22 -0.41
C PHE A 107 -7.37 -36.34 -1.49
N THR A 108 -7.16 -37.25 -2.43
CA THR A 108 -8.10 -37.56 -3.53
C THR A 108 -8.03 -39.06 -3.81
N GLY A 109 -9.16 -39.76 -3.79
CA GLY A 109 -9.21 -41.18 -4.22
C GLY A 109 -10.11 -42.12 -3.42
N SER A 110 -11.03 -41.61 -2.60
CA SER A 110 -12.08 -42.42 -1.98
C SER A 110 -13.36 -42.43 -2.85
N LYS A 111 -14.30 -43.33 -2.56
CA LYS A 111 -15.69 -43.32 -3.05
C LYS A 111 -16.72 -43.40 -1.91
N ASP A 112 -16.27 -43.08 -0.69
CA ASP A 112 -17.05 -43.27 0.53
C ASP A 112 -17.93 -42.02 0.78
N ASP A 113 -19.17 -42.21 1.21
CA ASP A 113 -20.09 -41.13 1.59
C ASP A 113 -20.60 -41.33 3.02
N ALA A 114 -20.73 -40.23 3.78
CA ALA A 114 -21.23 -40.22 5.16
C ALA A 114 -22.70 -39.75 5.23
N LYS A 115 -23.59 -40.55 5.82
CA LYS A 115 -25.00 -40.17 6.09
C LYS A 115 -25.21 -39.48 7.45
N ALA A 116 -24.20 -39.54 8.31
CA ALA A 116 -24.10 -38.88 9.60
C ALA A 116 -22.60 -38.67 9.86
N PHE A 117 -22.20 -37.66 10.64
CA PHE A 117 -20.77 -37.44 10.90
C PHE A 117 -20.49 -36.74 12.23
N THR A 118 -19.26 -36.91 12.70
CA THR A 118 -18.69 -36.11 13.79
C THR A 118 -17.27 -35.73 13.40
N ALA A 119 -16.98 -34.43 13.30
CA ALA A 119 -15.66 -33.91 13.00
C ALA A 119 -15.10 -33.16 14.22
N PHE A 120 -13.88 -33.50 14.65
CA PHE A 120 -13.11 -32.75 15.63
C PHE A 120 -11.94 -32.07 14.95
N VAL A 121 -11.74 -30.77 15.22
CA VAL A 121 -10.60 -30.00 14.73
C VAL A 121 -9.98 -29.25 15.91
N VAL A 122 -8.79 -29.67 16.34
CA VAL A 122 -7.99 -28.95 17.35
C VAL A 122 -7.14 -27.92 16.64
N VAL A 123 -7.52 -26.64 16.75
CA VAL A 123 -6.94 -25.55 15.94
C VAL A 123 -6.74 -24.27 16.76
N ALA A 124 -5.65 -23.56 16.47
CA ALA A 124 -5.46 -22.17 16.86
C ALA A 124 -5.52 -21.27 15.61
N PRO A 125 -6.68 -20.65 15.32
CA PRO A 125 -6.81 -19.69 14.23
C PRO A 125 -5.92 -18.47 14.53
N ARG A 126 -5.16 -17.98 13.54
CA ARG A 126 -4.20 -16.88 13.70
C ARG A 126 -4.70 -15.55 13.13
N ALA A 127 -5.48 -15.59 12.05
CA ALA A 127 -6.18 -14.42 11.53
C ALA A 127 -7.37 -14.84 10.65
N ASN A 128 -8.47 -14.09 10.74
CA ASN A 128 -9.57 -14.16 9.77
C ASN A 128 -9.54 -12.95 8.84
N PRO A 129 -9.02 -13.07 7.60
CA PRO A 129 -9.09 -12.02 6.60
C PRO A 129 -10.48 -11.88 5.93
N GLY A 130 -11.41 -12.80 6.18
CA GLY A 130 -12.60 -12.97 5.35
C GLY A 130 -12.33 -13.82 4.10
N ALA A 131 -13.32 -13.86 3.20
CA ALA A 131 -13.37 -14.74 2.03
C ALA A 131 -13.24 -16.24 2.38
N PHE A 132 -14.06 -16.70 3.33
CA PHE A 132 -14.33 -18.11 3.66
C PHE A 132 -13.07 -18.96 3.93
N ARG A 133 -12.23 -18.51 4.86
CA ARG A 133 -10.97 -19.21 5.16
C ARG A 133 -11.20 -20.52 5.92
N GLY A 134 -10.98 -21.65 5.25
CA GLY A 134 -11.32 -23.00 5.73
C GLY A 134 -10.23 -23.68 6.54
N PHE A 135 -10.61 -24.36 7.62
CA PHE A 135 -9.74 -25.31 8.31
C PHE A 135 -9.82 -26.72 7.72
N PHE A 136 -11.02 -27.09 7.25
CA PHE A 136 -11.36 -28.44 6.81
C PHE A 136 -12.47 -28.40 5.76
N ALA A 137 -12.30 -29.16 4.68
CA ALA A 137 -13.32 -29.36 3.65
C ALA A 137 -13.35 -30.80 3.12
N LEU A 138 -14.54 -31.24 2.73
CA LEU A 138 -14.86 -32.54 2.15
C LEU A 138 -15.65 -32.30 0.86
N ASN A 139 -15.33 -33.00 -0.22
CA ASN A 139 -16.02 -32.85 -1.50
C ASN A 139 -16.02 -34.15 -2.34
N ALA A 140 -16.98 -34.25 -3.26
CA ALA A 140 -16.96 -35.24 -4.33
C ALA A 140 -15.96 -34.81 -5.44
N PRO A 141 -15.43 -35.73 -6.27
CA PRO A 141 -14.46 -35.39 -7.29
C PRO A 141 -15.05 -34.36 -8.28
N ASN A 142 -14.35 -33.23 -8.48
CA ASN A 142 -14.82 -32.07 -9.24
C ASN A 142 -16.13 -31.42 -8.73
N GLY A 143 -16.57 -31.70 -7.51
CA GLY A 143 -17.71 -31.04 -6.85
C GLY A 143 -17.27 -29.97 -5.85
N ARG A 144 -18.11 -28.96 -5.59
CA ARG A 144 -17.85 -27.94 -4.56
C ARG A 144 -18.06 -28.53 -3.17
N ASP A 145 -17.26 -28.10 -2.19
CA ASP A 145 -17.36 -28.54 -0.79
C ASP A 145 -18.78 -28.34 -0.21
N TYR A 146 -19.34 -27.14 -0.35
CA TYR A 146 -20.67 -26.80 0.17
C TYR A 146 -21.85 -27.46 -0.57
N GLU A 147 -21.63 -28.03 -1.76
CA GLU A 147 -22.67 -28.68 -2.57
C GLU A 147 -22.63 -30.21 -2.47
N THR A 148 -21.44 -30.78 -2.22
CA THR A 148 -21.20 -32.23 -2.31
C THR A 148 -20.71 -32.88 -1.01
N GLY A 149 -20.17 -32.09 -0.08
CA GLY A 149 -19.67 -32.57 1.21
C GLY A 149 -19.90 -31.55 2.33
N LEU A 150 -18.82 -31.00 2.87
CA LEU A 150 -18.78 -30.18 4.09
C LEU A 150 -17.65 -29.13 3.99
N ALA A 151 -17.88 -27.94 4.54
CA ALA A 151 -16.84 -26.95 4.82
C ALA A 151 -16.95 -26.42 6.27
N ILE A 152 -15.80 -26.21 6.91
CA ILE A 152 -15.66 -25.54 8.22
C ILE A 152 -14.69 -24.37 8.03
N ASP A 153 -15.20 -23.14 8.09
CA ASP A 153 -14.47 -21.93 7.69
C ASP A 153 -14.82 -20.68 8.53
N MET A 154 -14.07 -19.59 8.41
CA MET A 154 -14.26 -18.37 9.21
C MET A 154 -15.16 -17.28 8.57
N GLY A 155 -15.94 -17.62 7.54
CA GLY A 155 -16.93 -16.74 6.93
C GLY A 155 -16.39 -15.70 5.94
N PRO A 156 -17.28 -14.88 5.36
CA PRO A 156 -16.92 -13.91 4.33
C PRO A 156 -16.16 -12.69 4.87
N ASN A 157 -16.33 -12.35 6.15
CA ASN A 157 -15.92 -11.05 6.71
C ASN A 157 -14.54 -11.09 7.36
N PHE A 158 -13.79 -9.98 7.27
CA PHE A 158 -12.65 -9.75 8.16
C PHE A 158 -13.14 -9.63 9.61
N THR A 159 -12.46 -10.31 10.54
CA THR A 159 -12.70 -10.13 11.97
C THR A 159 -11.37 -9.92 12.71
N PRO A 160 -11.30 -8.97 13.69
CA PRO A 160 -10.09 -8.73 14.47
C PRO A 160 -9.85 -9.78 15.57
N ARG A 161 -10.82 -10.67 15.80
CA ARG A 161 -10.78 -11.79 16.74
C ARG A 161 -11.48 -13.02 16.13
N PHE A 162 -11.33 -14.19 16.74
CA PHE A 162 -12.01 -15.41 16.31
C PHE A 162 -13.48 -15.42 16.78
N THR A 163 -14.30 -14.62 16.10
CA THR A 163 -15.75 -14.46 16.37
C THR A 163 -16.63 -15.22 15.40
N ASP A 164 -16.07 -15.69 14.29
CA ASP A 164 -16.83 -16.15 13.13
C ASP A 164 -16.42 -17.57 12.76
N LEU A 165 -17.39 -18.47 12.76
CA LEU A 165 -17.25 -19.83 12.23
C LEU A 165 -18.52 -20.23 11.48
N ASN A 166 -18.36 -20.45 10.17
CA ASN A 166 -19.31 -21.07 9.28
C ASN A 166 -19.20 -22.59 9.37
N VAL A 167 -20.34 -23.28 9.23
CA VAL A 167 -20.37 -24.70 8.86
C VAL A 167 -21.45 -24.86 7.81
N GLU A 168 -21.07 -25.29 6.61
CA GLU A 168 -21.98 -25.50 5.48
C GLU A 168 -21.66 -26.77 4.70
N GLY A 169 -22.60 -27.25 3.89
CA GLY A 169 -22.46 -28.53 3.21
C GLY A 169 -23.75 -28.99 2.52
N ARG A 170 -23.73 -30.19 1.96
CA ARG A 170 -24.84 -30.71 1.16
C ARG A 170 -26.13 -30.85 1.98
N GLY A 171 -27.13 -30.04 1.63
CA GLY A 171 -28.40 -29.93 2.36
C GLY A 171 -28.42 -28.87 3.49
N PHE A 172 -27.36 -28.06 3.63
CA PHE A 172 -27.19 -27.01 4.63
C PHE A 172 -26.20 -25.91 4.16
N GLY A 173 -26.37 -25.42 2.92
CA GLY A 173 -25.49 -24.41 2.31
C GLY A 173 -25.71 -22.97 2.80
N GLY A 174 -24.75 -22.08 2.53
CA GLY A 174 -24.81 -20.63 2.78
C GLY A 174 -24.25 -20.20 4.14
N TRP A 175 -23.77 -18.96 4.19
CA TRP A 175 -23.14 -18.34 5.37
C TRP A 175 -24.07 -18.27 6.59
N GLN A 176 -23.65 -18.88 7.69
CA GLN A 176 -24.26 -18.69 9.01
C GLN A 176 -23.19 -18.78 10.11
N ASN A 177 -22.98 -17.70 10.87
CA ASN A 177 -22.05 -17.74 12.01
C ASN A 177 -22.66 -18.54 13.18
N LEU A 178 -22.03 -19.68 13.50
CA LEU A 178 -22.40 -20.57 14.60
C LEU A 178 -21.61 -20.28 15.90
N LEU A 179 -20.50 -19.55 15.87
CA LEU A 179 -19.60 -19.34 17.01
C LEU A 179 -20.14 -18.28 17.99
N LYS A 180 -20.59 -18.71 19.17
CA LYS A 180 -21.24 -17.84 20.18
C LYS A 180 -20.96 -18.36 21.61
N PRO A 181 -20.13 -17.68 22.43
CA PRO A 181 -19.34 -16.48 22.13
C PRO A 181 -18.05 -16.78 21.33
N GLY A 182 -17.53 -15.75 20.67
CA GLY A 182 -16.19 -15.78 20.07
C GLY A 182 -15.03 -15.67 21.07
N GLY A 183 -13.82 -15.97 20.61
CA GLY A 183 -12.57 -15.87 21.36
C GLY A 183 -11.47 -15.11 20.61
N ASP A 184 -10.25 -15.13 21.15
CA ASP A 184 -9.10 -14.43 20.57
C ASP A 184 -8.28 -15.34 19.64
N PHE A 185 -7.61 -14.76 18.63
CA PHE A 185 -6.68 -15.51 17.78
C PHE A 185 -5.44 -15.99 18.56
N GLY A 186 -4.81 -17.06 18.06
CA GLY A 186 -3.61 -17.67 18.64
C GLY A 186 -3.86 -18.56 19.87
N LYS A 187 -5.07 -18.58 20.43
CA LYS A 187 -5.49 -19.56 21.43
C LYS A 187 -5.89 -20.88 20.75
N LEU A 188 -5.67 -22.00 21.43
CA LEU A 188 -6.05 -23.33 20.95
C LEU A 188 -7.49 -23.67 21.35
N TYR A 189 -8.33 -23.91 20.35
CA TYR A 189 -9.72 -24.33 20.48
C TYR A 189 -9.89 -25.78 20.03
N GLN A 190 -10.77 -26.52 20.70
CA GLN A 190 -11.25 -27.80 20.21
C GLN A 190 -12.64 -27.58 19.60
N LEU A 191 -12.72 -27.57 18.27
CA LEU A 191 -13.99 -27.53 17.54
C LEU A 191 -14.55 -28.94 17.42
N GLU A 192 -15.85 -29.11 17.65
CA GLU A 192 -16.62 -30.32 17.35
C GLU A 192 -17.82 -29.92 16.49
N VAL A 193 -17.96 -30.55 15.33
CA VAL A 193 -19.13 -30.41 14.44
C VAL A 193 -19.80 -31.76 14.31
N ARG A 194 -21.10 -31.83 14.64
CA ARG A 194 -21.87 -33.08 14.55
C ARG A 194 -23.08 -32.91 13.64
N GLY A 195 -23.19 -33.77 12.62
CA GLY A 195 -24.38 -33.88 11.77
C GLY A 195 -25.12 -35.18 12.09
N ASN A 196 -26.32 -35.06 12.67
CA ASN A 196 -27.21 -36.19 12.93
C ASN A 196 -28.45 -36.10 12.00
N PRO A 197 -28.70 -37.10 11.12
CA PRO A 197 -29.84 -37.10 10.20
C PRO A 197 -31.20 -37.24 10.93
N GLU A 198 -31.25 -37.90 12.09
CA GLU A 198 -32.47 -38.06 12.89
C GLU A 198 -32.90 -36.72 13.49
N ALA A 199 -31.92 -35.96 14.01
CA ALA A 199 -32.13 -34.63 14.57
C ALA A 199 -32.31 -33.53 13.50
N LYS A 200 -32.01 -33.82 12.22
CA LYS A 200 -32.07 -32.89 11.08
C LYS A 200 -31.32 -31.58 11.36
N SER A 201 -30.17 -31.68 12.05
CA SER A 201 -29.40 -30.54 12.54
C SER A 201 -27.90 -30.76 12.40
N ILE A 202 -27.17 -29.71 12.03
CA ILE A 202 -25.73 -29.59 12.23
C ILE A 202 -25.49 -28.74 13.47
N ARG A 203 -24.69 -29.25 14.42
CA ARG A 203 -24.37 -28.59 15.70
C ARG A 203 -22.87 -28.32 15.83
N LEU A 204 -22.53 -27.11 16.29
CA LEU A 204 -21.19 -26.74 16.71
C LEU A 204 -21.06 -26.85 18.24
N PHE A 205 -19.91 -27.35 18.71
CA PHE A 205 -19.43 -27.17 20.07
C PHE A 205 -17.99 -26.64 20.02
N THR A 206 -17.60 -25.80 20.98
CA THR A 206 -16.23 -25.30 21.14
C THR A 206 -15.74 -25.52 22.56
N ASP A 207 -14.57 -26.15 22.72
CA ASP A 207 -14.06 -26.63 24.03
C ASP A 207 -15.07 -27.47 24.84
N GLY A 208 -16.02 -28.11 24.15
CA GLY A 208 -17.12 -28.89 24.75
C GLY A 208 -18.36 -28.09 25.17
N ILE A 209 -18.38 -26.77 24.95
CA ILE A 209 -19.55 -25.90 25.16
C ILE A 209 -20.40 -25.88 23.89
N ALA A 210 -21.71 -26.11 24.01
CA ALA A 210 -22.64 -26.02 22.88
C ALA A 210 -22.71 -24.59 22.33
N ASN A 211 -22.65 -24.46 21.01
CA ASN A 211 -22.69 -23.19 20.28
C ASN A 211 -23.95 -23.17 19.37
N GLY A 212 -23.94 -22.40 18.28
CA GLY A 212 -25.02 -22.36 17.31
C GLY A 212 -25.24 -23.69 16.58
N GLU A 213 -26.48 -23.89 16.14
CA GLU A 213 -26.90 -24.98 15.26
C GLU A 213 -27.57 -24.45 13.99
N ARG A 214 -27.73 -25.31 12.99
CA ARG A 214 -28.50 -25.03 11.78
C ARG A 214 -29.25 -26.27 11.30
N SER A 215 -30.40 -26.07 10.68
CA SER A 215 -31.19 -27.14 10.07
C SER A 215 -30.44 -27.82 8.92
N TRP A 216 -30.68 -29.12 8.75
CA TRP A 216 -30.11 -29.96 7.71
C TRP A 216 -31.23 -30.74 7.01
N ALA A 217 -31.29 -30.67 5.68
CA ALA A 217 -32.00 -31.65 4.87
C ALA A 217 -31.07 -32.87 4.65
N PRO A 218 -31.26 -34.02 5.34
CA PRO A 218 -30.21 -35.01 5.44
C PRO A 218 -29.98 -35.76 4.11
N VAL A 219 -28.79 -35.57 3.55
CA VAL A 219 -28.30 -36.17 2.30
C VAL A 219 -26.86 -36.62 2.54
N ALA A 220 -26.41 -37.69 1.89
CA ALA A 220 -25.05 -38.20 2.07
C ALA A 220 -23.98 -37.19 1.60
N LEU A 221 -22.96 -36.99 2.45
CA LEU A 221 -21.83 -36.07 2.24
C LEU A 221 -20.63 -36.87 1.74
N SER A 222 -19.98 -36.47 0.65
CA SER A 222 -18.89 -37.26 0.08
C SER A 222 -17.56 -37.07 0.80
N LEU A 223 -16.84 -38.17 0.99
CA LEU A 223 -15.49 -38.25 1.59
C LEU A 223 -14.40 -38.52 0.53
N ALA A 224 -14.78 -38.52 -0.75
CA ALA A 224 -13.94 -38.89 -1.89
C ALA A 224 -12.64 -38.07 -1.98
N GLU A 225 -12.74 -36.77 -1.65
CA GLU A 225 -11.62 -35.84 -1.54
C GLU A 225 -11.71 -35.06 -0.21
N ILE A 226 -10.54 -34.74 0.36
CA ILE A 226 -10.40 -34.10 1.67
C ILE A 226 -9.34 -33.01 1.58
N THR A 227 -9.64 -31.79 2.04
CA THR A 227 -8.70 -30.66 2.10
C THR A 227 -8.56 -30.15 3.54
N VAL A 228 -7.33 -29.90 3.98
CA VAL A 228 -7.00 -29.33 5.30
C VAL A 228 -6.19 -28.04 5.13
N GLY A 229 -6.55 -27.03 5.92
CA GLY A 229 -5.98 -25.68 5.85
C GLY A 229 -6.58 -24.79 4.75
N ALA A 230 -7.55 -25.27 3.99
CA ALA A 230 -8.25 -24.53 2.92
C ALA A 230 -9.64 -25.15 2.62
N ARG A 231 -10.39 -24.50 1.71
CA ARG A 231 -11.66 -24.95 1.10
C ARG A 231 -11.46 -25.47 -0.32
N PHE A 232 -12.49 -26.09 -0.93
CA PHE A 232 -12.45 -26.54 -2.33
C PHE A 232 -13.73 -26.14 -3.09
N TYR A 233 -13.65 -25.06 -3.87
CA TYR A 233 -14.77 -24.52 -4.65
C TYR A 233 -14.29 -23.51 -5.72
N THR A 234 -15.09 -23.31 -6.76
CA THR A 234 -15.04 -22.12 -7.63
C THR A 234 -16.47 -21.60 -7.81
N ASN A 235 -16.71 -20.31 -7.55
CA ASN A 235 -18.02 -19.69 -7.77
C ASN A 235 -18.21 -19.43 -9.27
N GLY A 236 -19.41 -19.74 -9.80
CA GLY A 236 -19.66 -19.70 -11.24
C GLY A 236 -19.20 -20.96 -11.99
N PRO A 237 -19.21 -20.94 -13.33
CA PRO A 237 -18.75 -22.07 -14.16
C PRO A 237 -17.22 -22.22 -14.12
N GLY A 238 -16.74 -23.43 -14.45
CA GLY A 238 -15.31 -23.75 -14.52
C GLY A 238 -14.87 -24.82 -13.52
N ALA A 239 -13.60 -25.22 -13.61
CA ALA A 239 -13.00 -26.21 -12.72
C ALA A 239 -12.96 -25.69 -11.27
N HIS A 240 -13.11 -26.60 -10.30
CA HIS A 240 -13.01 -26.27 -8.88
C HIS A 240 -11.57 -26.43 -8.39
N GLU A 241 -11.14 -25.52 -7.53
CA GLU A 241 -9.77 -25.48 -7.03
C GLU A 241 -9.73 -25.24 -5.51
N VAL A 242 -8.53 -25.36 -4.93
CA VAL A 242 -8.32 -25.08 -3.51
C VAL A 242 -8.33 -23.57 -3.29
N ARG A 243 -9.29 -23.08 -2.51
CA ARG A 243 -9.52 -21.65 -2.23
C ARG A 243 -9.61 -21.39 -0.72
N GLY A 244 -9.58 -20.12 -0.32
CA GLY A 244 -9.70 -19.72 1.08
C GLY A 244 -8.74 -20.42 2.05
N PRO A 245 -7.40 -20.41 1.84
CA PRO A 245 -6.47 -20.98 2.80
C PRO A 245 -6.52 -20.21 4.14
N ALA A 246 -6.49 -20.93 5.26
CA ALA A 246 -6.60 -20.35 6.61
C ALA A 246 -5.24 -20.19 7.30
N ARG A 247 -4.97 -19.00 7.84
CA ARG A 247 -3.81 -18.78 8.70
C ARG A 247 -4.09 -19.37 10.08
N CYS A 248 -3.57 -20.56 10.35
CA CYS A 248 -3.87 -21.32 11.57
C CYS A 248 -2.80 -22.36 11.92
N ASP A 249 -2.80 -22.81 13.17
CA ASP A 249 -2.05 -24.00 13.60
C ASP A 249 -3.06 -25.13 13.91
N ILE A 250 -2.95 -26.29 13.24
CA ILE A 250 -3.81 -27.45 13.50
C ILE A 250 -3.00 -28.53 14.22
N ALA A 251 -3.49 -29.01 15.37
CA ALA A 251 -2.84 -30.02 16.20
C ALA A 251 -3.35 -31.44 15.90
N GLU A 252 -4.66 -31.62 15.74
CA GLU A 252 -5.27 -32.91 15.46
C GLU A 252 -6.62 -32.74 14.73
N VAL A 253 -6.89 -33.59 13.75
CA VAL A 253 -8.18 -33.70 13.05
C VAL A 253 -8.67 -35.14 13.17
N LEU A 254 -9.91 -35.32 13.64
CA LEU A 254 -10.61 -36.60 13.66
C LEU A 254 -11.91 -36.45 12.85
N LEU A 255 -12.20 -37.40 11.97
CA LEU A 255 -13.52 -37.52 11.33
C LEU A 255 -14.09 -38.91 11.62
N TYR A 256 -15.34 -38.95 12.05
CA TYR A 256 -16.14 -40.17 12.18
C TYR A 256 -17.23 -40.19 11.12
N GLU A 257 -17.41 -41.32 10.45
CA GLU A 257 -18.48 -41.55 9.43
C GLU A 257 -19.85 -41.87 10.07
N ARG A 258 -20.02 -41.50 11.35
CA ARG A 258 -21.26 -41.53 12.11
C ARG A 258 -21.37 -40.35 13.08
N ALA A 259 -22.59 -40.06 13.54
CA ALA A 259 -22.80 -39.22 14.71
C ALA A 259 -22.36 -39.99 15.98
N LEU A 260 -21.49 -39.40 16.79
CA LEU A 260 -21.16 -39.92 18.12
C LEU A 260 -22.29 -39.65 19.12
N THR A 261 -22.50 -40.57 20.05
CA THR A 261 -23.28 -40.30 21.26
C THR A 261 -22.57 -39.26 22.13
N ASP A 262 -23.30 -38.57 23.02
CA ASP A 262 -22.69 -37.50 23.83
C ASP A 262 -21.63 -38.02 24.82
N ASP A 263 -21.73 -39.27 25.29
CA ASP A 263 -20.69 -39.89 26.12
C ASP A 263 -19.46 -40.33 25.32
N GLU A 264 -19.62 -40.80 24.08
CA GLU A 264 -18.49 -41.06 23.18
C GLU A 264 -17.77 -39.75 22.82
N ALA A 265 -18.52 -38.74 22.40
CA ALA A 265 -17.99 -37.43 22.09
C ALA A 265 -17.25 -36.86 23.32
N LYS A 266 -17.87 -36.88 24.51
CA LYS A 266 -17.26 -36.44 25.78
C LYS A 266 -15.95 -37.18 26.12
N LYS A 267 -15.82 -38.47 25.82
CA LYS A 267 -14.56 -39.21 25.97
C LYS A 267 -13.49 -38.69 25.00
N VAL A 268 -13.84 -38.50 23.72
CA VAL A 268 -12.93 -37.92 22.71
C VAL A 268 -12.52 -36.49 23.08
N ARG A 269 -13.45 -35.65 23.52
CA ARG A 269 -13.16 -34.31 24.07
C ARG A 269 -12.17 -34.37 25.23
N GLY A 270 -12.34 -35.32 26.16
CA GLY A 270 -11.43 -35.52 27.29
C GLY A 270 -10.01 -35.92 26.86
N TYR A 271 -9.88 -36.82 25.89
CA TYR A 271 -8.59 -37.21 25.30
C TYR A 271 -7.89 -36.03 24.61
N LEU A 272 -8.58 -35.30 23.73
CA LEU A 272 -8.02 -34.16 23.01
C LEU A 272 -7.58 -33.05 23.98
N ALA A 273 -8.42 -32.70 24.96
CA ALA A 273 -8.12 -31.68 25.96
C ALA A 273 -6.91 -32.06 26.85
N ALA A 274 -6.79 -33.34 27.26
CA ALA A 274 -5.67 -33.81 28.06
C ALA A 274 -4.36 -33.85 27.26
N LYS A 275 -4.40 -34.34 26.02
CA LYS A 275 -3.25 -34.45 25.12
C LYS A 275 -2.67 -33.09 24.73
N HIS A 276 -3.54 -32.14 24.37
CA HIS A 276 -3.14 -30.82 23.86
C HIS A 276 -3.04 -29.73 24.94
N ALA A 277 -3.13 -30.09 26.23
CA ALA A 277 -3.04 -29.17 27.36
C ALA A 277 -1.76 -28.30 27.34
N ASN A 278 -0.62 -28.89 26.94
CA ASN A 278 0.65 -28.17 26.80
C ASN A 278 0.58 -27.10 25.69
N LEU A 279 0.00 -27.43 24.52
CA LEU A 279 -0.19 -26.47 23.43
C LEU A 279 -1.12 -25.32 23.86
N LYS A 280 -2.18 -25.62 24.62
CA LYS A 280 -3.12 -24.59 25.10
C LYS A 280 -2.49 -23.55 26.04
N GLN A 281 -1.32 -23.85 26.62
CA GLN A 281 -0.54 -22.93 27.45
C GLN A 281 0.68 -22.33 26.72
N ASN A 282 1.39 -23.15 25.93
CA ASN A 282 2.74 -22.84 25.45
C ASN A 282 2.88 -22.74 23.91
N LEU A 283 1.79 -22.82 23.15
CA LEU A 283 1.82 -22.59 21.70
C LEU A 283 2.37 -21.18 21.42
N PRO A 284 3.53 -21.04 20.76
CA PRO A 284 4.19 -19.75 20.63
C PRO A 284 3.33 -18.78 19.81
N PRO A 285 3.40 -17.46 20.09
CA PRO A 285 2.86 -16.46 19.18
C PRO A 285 3.51 -16.63 17.80
N GLU A 286 2.77 -16.30 16.75
CA GLU A 286 3.40 -16.09 15.45
C GLU A 286 4.27 -14.82 15.54
N PRO A 287 5.46 -14.76 14.90
CA PRO A 287 6.13 -13.49 14.70
C PRO A 287 5.16 -12.49 14.07
N PRO A 288 5.16 -11.21 14.48
CA PRO A 288 4.28 -10.22 13.85
C PRO A 288 4.51 -10.23 12.34
N ALA A 289 3.43 -10.16 11.57
CA ALA A 289 3.53 -9.98 10.13
C ALA A 289 4.39 -8.73 9.85
N ALA A 290 5.26 -8.80 8.85
CA ALA A 290 6.04 -7.64 8.46
C ALA A 290 5.08 -6.57 7.92
N GLY A 291 4.96 -5.45 8.62
CA GLY A 291 4.10 -4.31 8.26
C GLY A 291 2.74 -4.26 8.96
N GLU A 292 2.16 -3.08 8.95
CA GLU A 292 0.81 -2.77 9.44
C GLU A 292 -0.24 -3.11 8.37
N ARG A 293 -1.51 -3.29 8.76
CA ARG A 293 -2.64 -3.30 7.82
C ARG A 293 -3.12 -1.88 7.56
N LEU A 294 -3.93 -1.69 6.52
CA LEU A 294 -4.68 -0.45 6.38
C LEU A 294 -5.63 -0.27 7.58
N VAL A 295 -5.58 0.90 8.21
CA VAL A 295 -6.51 1.33 9.25
C VAL A 295 -7.31 2.50 8.69
N PRO A 296 -8.60 2.30 8.37
CA PRO A 296 -9.47 3.38 7.92
C PRO A 296 -9.65 4.47 8.99
N VAL A 297 -9.88 5.70 8.56
CA VAL A 297 -10.29 6.82 9.42
C VAL A 297 -11.67 6.53 10.00
N THR A 298 -11.86 6.85 11.28
CA THR A 298 -13.17 6.80 11.93
C THR A 298 -14.01 8.00 11.48
N ASP A 299 -15.27 7.77 11.11
CA ASP A 299 -16.22 8.77 10.60
C ASP A 299 -15.64 9.64 9.45
N PRO A 300 -15.19 9.04 8.33
CA PRO A 300 -14.66 9.79 7.19
C PRO A 300 -15.75 10.68 6.57
N PRO A 301 -15.42 11.90 6.11
CA PRO A 301 -16.41 12.79 5.51
C PRO A 301 -16.87 12.26 4.15
N ALA A 302 -18.06 12.69 3.71
CA ALA A 302 -18.66 12.18 2.47
C ALA A 302 -17.81 12.44 1.21
N VAL A 303 -17.04 13.52 1.24
CA VAL A 303 -16.00 13.86 0.27
C VAL A 303 -14.79 14.35 1.07
N GLN A 304 -13.62 13.79 0.82
CA GLN A 304 -12.33 14.25 1.36
C GLN A 304 -11.42 14.67 0.21
N VAL A 305 -11.08 15.96 0.13
CA VAL A 305 -10.06 16.47 -0.79
C VAL A 305 -8.68 16.37 -0.14
N PHE A 306 -7.68 15.87 -0.84
CA PHE A 306 -6.37 15.56 -0.28
C PHE A 306 -5.41 16.76 -0.26
N VAL A 307 -5.68 17.81 -1.03
CA VAL A 307 -4.95 19.09 -1.05
C VAL A 307 -5.76 20.24 -0.41
N PRO A 308 -5.16 21.34 0.06
CA PRO A 308 -5.86 22.40 0.79
C PRO A 308 -6.47 23.46 -0.15
N GLY A 309 -7.23 24.41 0.40
CA GLY A 309 -7.85 25.51 -0.36
C GLY A 309 -9.24 25.22 -0.96
N PHE A 310 -9.72 23.98 -0.85
CA PHE A 310 -11.01 23.54 -1.37
C PHE A 310 -12.11 23.46 -0.29
N THR A 311 -13.34 23.81 -0.68
CA THR A 311 -14.58 23.50 0.06
C THR A 311 -15.45 22.54 -0.76
N VAL A 312 -16.33 21.80 -0.09
CA VAL A 312 -17.32 20.93 -0.75
C VAL A 312 -18.71 21.24 -0.24
N LYS A 313 -19.69 21.38 -1.15
CA LYS A 313 -21.12 21.38 -0.84
C LYS A 313 -21.78 20.14 -1.47
N GLN A 314 -22.91 19.70 -0.92
CA GLN A 314 -23.82 18.77 -1.59
C GLN A 314 -24.95 19.59 -2.22
N LEU A 315 -25.38 19.29 -3.45
CA LEU A 315 -26.58 19.91 -4.01
C LEU A 315 -27.82 19.46 -3.20
N PRO A 316 -28.80 20.34 -2.94
CA PRO A 316 -30.00 20.03 -2.16
C PRO A 316 -31.14 19.42 -3.01
N VAL A 317 -30.83 18.83 -4.17
CA VAL A 317 -31.79 18.17 -5.07
C VAL A 317 -32.05 16.70 -4.68
N ASP A 318 -33.29 16.23 -4.88
CA ASP A 318 -33.67 14.82 -4.67
C ASP A 318 -33.84 14.07 -6.00
N LEU A 319 -32.74 13.52 -6.53
CA LEU A 319 -32.72 12.76 -7.78
C LEU A 319 -32.53 11.25 -7.54
N THR A 320 -32.90 10.45 -8.53
CA THR A 320 -32.41 9.07 -8.63
C THR A 320 -30.90 9.04 -8.90
N ASN A 321 -30.30 7.87 -8.85
CA ASN A 321 -28.90 7.61 -9.21
C ASN A 321 -28.56 8.30 -10.55
N VAL A 322 -27.52 9.15 -10.58
CA VAL A 322 -27.17 10.01 -11.74
C VAL A 322 -25.96 9.45 -12.48
N ASN A 323 -26.12 9.16 -13.77
CA ASN A 323 -25.07 8.60 -14.63
C ASN A 323 -24.18 9.66 -15.25
N ASN A 324 -24.72 10.81 -15.67
CA ASN A 324 -23.92 11.87 -16.28
C ASN A 324 -24.35 13.26 -15.85
N VAL A 325 -23.38 14.17 -15.84
CA VAL A 325 -23.57 15.60 -15.55
C VAL A 325 -22.76 16.45 -16.54
N LYS A 326 -23.40 17.45 -17.17
CA LYS A 326 -22.68 18.43 -18.01
C LYS A 326 -23.42 19.77 -18.04
N TYR A 327 -22.69 20.87 -17.92
CA TYR A 327 -23.25 22.22 -18.07
C TYR A 327 -23.46 22.60 -19.53
N ARG A 328 -24.62 23.21 -19.82
CA ARG A 328 -24.91 23.95 -21.05
C ARG A 328 -24.15 25.29 -21.08
N ALA A 329 -24.01 25.86 -22.27
CA ALA A 329 -23.40 27.18 -22.46
C ALA A 329 -24.25 28.36 -21.92
N ASP A 330 -25.49 28.16 -21.49
CA ASP A 330 -26.26 29.15 -20.73
C ASP A 330 -25.96 29.11 -19.22
N GLY A 331 -25.27 28.06 -18.74
CA GLY A 331 -24.95 27.84 -17.33
C GLY A 331 -25.89 26.88 -16.61
N ALA A 332 -26.91 26.32 -17.28
CA ALA A 332 -27.77 25.29 -16.68
C ALA A 332 -27.08 23.93 -16.66
N LEU A 333 -27.22 23.18 -15.56
CA LEU A 333 -26.63 21.85 -15.37
C LEU A 333 -27.58 20.77 -15.90
N VAL A 334 -27.17 19.99 -16.89
CA VAL A 334 -27.94 18.82 -17.36
C VAL A 334 -27.49 17.58 -16.59
N ALA A 335 -28.45 16.83 -16.05
CA ALA A 335 -28.23 15.57 -15.34
C ALA A 335 -29.05 14.44 -15.97
N LEU A 336 -28.38 13.38 -16.45
CA LEU A 336 -29.00 12.15 -16.95
C LEU A 336 -29.02 11.11 -15.83
N CYS A 337 -30.21 10.71 -15.41
CA CYS A 337 -30.40 9.71 -14.37
C CYS A 337 -30.31 8.27 -14.94
N TYR A 338 -29.97 7.31 -14.09
CA TYR A 338 -29.81 5.89 -14.45
C TYR A 338 -31.17 5.23 -14.78
N ASN A 339 -32.29 5.79 -14.32
CA ASN A 339 -33.62 5.45 -14.80
C ASN A 339 -33.97 6.05 -16.18
N GLY A 340 -33.07 6.86 -16.75
CA GLY A 340 -33.17 7.53 -18.04
C GLY A 340 -33.92 8.86 -18.07
N ASP A 341 -34.40 9.36 -16.94
CA ASP A 341 -34.97 10.71 -16.90
C ASP A 341 -33.85 11.76 -17.02
N ILE A 342 -34.10 12.83 -17.77
CA ILE A 342 -33.15 13.93 -17.95
C ILE A 342 -33.69 15.16 -17.24
N TRP A 343 -32.84 15.79 -16.42
CA TRP A 343 -33.17 16.97 -15.64
C TRP A 343 -32.27 18.14 -16.01
N VAL A 344 -32.84 19.35 -15.99
CA VAL A 344 -32.12 20.62 -16.06
C VAL A 344 -32.14 21.26 -14.68
N LEU A 345 -30.95 21.49 -14.13
CA LEU A 345 -30.73 22.00 -12.79
C LEU A 345 -30.23 23.45 -12.83
N LYS A 346 -30.72 24.26 -11.90
CA LYS A 346 -30.46 25.70 -11.80
C LYS A 346 -30.25 26.10 -10.34
N ASP A 347 -29.30 27.01 -10.12
CA ASP A 347 -29.20 27.85 -8.92
C ASP A 347 -30.25 28.96 -9.03
N THR A 348 -31.08 29.14 -8.00
CA THR A 348 -32.20 30.09 -7.96
C THR A 348 -32.18 31.06 -6.78
N ASP A 349 -31.34 30.84 -5.76
CA ASP A 349 -31.13 31.77 -4.65
C ASP A 349 -29.77 32.51 -4.67
N GLY A 350 -28.83 32.08 -5.52
CA GLY A 350 -27.52 32.68 -5.72
C GLY A 350 -26.42 32.18 -4.77
N ASP A 351 -26.64 31.10 -4.03
CA ASP A 351 -25.67 30.45 -3.12
C ASP A 351 -24.44 29.84 -3.83
N GLY A 352 -24.51 29.66 -5.14
CA GLY A 352 -23.50 28.99 -5.97
C GLY A 352 -23.74 27.48 -6.11
N VAL A 353 -24.96 27.01 -5.87
CA VAL A 353 -25.35 25.59 -5.93
C VAL A 353 -26.72 25.45 -6.55
N GLU A 354 -26.88 24.44 -7.39
CA GLU A 354 -28.12 24.20 -8.11
C GLU A 354 -29.16 23.56 -7.18
N ASP A 355 -30.16 24.35 -6.75
CA ASP A 355 -31.22 23.95 -5.83
C ASP A 355 -32.49 23.41 -6.53
N LYS A 356 -32.77 23.88 -7.75
CA LYS A 356 -33.98 23.53 -8.49
C LYS A 356 -33.66 22.55 -9.61
N ALA A 357 -34.41 21.45 -9.67
CA ALA A 357 -34.41 20.52 -10.80
C ALA A 357 -35.74 20.60 -11.57
N GLU A 358 -35.65 20.76 -12.89
CA GLU A 358 -36.80 20.78 -13.82
C GLU A 358 -36.66 19.62 -14.81
N LEU A 359 -37.76 18.88 -15.05
CA LEU A 359 -37.72 17.69 -15.90
C LEU A 359 -37.64 18.08 -17.38
N PHE A 360 -36.53 17.74 -18.03
CA PHE A 360 -36.30 17.95 -19.46
C PHE A 360 -36.85 16.79 -20.30
N TRP A 361 -36.76 15.55 -19.82
CA TRP A 361 -37.29 14.37 -20.50
C TRP A 361 -37.77 13.31 -19.50
N GLU A 362 -39.04 12.89 -19.65
CA GLU A 362 -39.65 11.79 -18.90
C GLU A 362 -39.47 10.48 -19.70
N ASN A 363 -38.64 9.56 -19.19
CA ASN A 363 -38.12 8.47 -20.01
C ASN A 363 -39.18 7.49 -20.53
N LYS A 364 -40.13 7.10 -19.65
CA LYS A 364 -41.16 6.07 -19.94
C LYS A 364 -40.57 4.76 -20.52
N GLY A 365 -39.34 4.43 -20.14
CA GLY A 365 -38.62 3.22 -20.58
C GLY A 365 -37.99 3.28 -21.98
N ARG A 366 -38.00 4.43 -22.66
CA ARG A 366 -37.45 4.59 -24.03
C ARG A 366 -35.92 4.46 -24.07
N LEU A 367 -35.25 4.91 -23.02
CA LEU A 367 -33.82 4.83 -22.77
C LEU A 367 -33.61 3.75 -21.70
N ARG A 368 -33.23 2.54 -22.14
CA ARG A 368 -32.94 1.41 -21.23
C ARG A 368 -31.45 1.41 -20.91
N ALA A 369 -31.07 1.39 -19.63
CA ALA A 369 -29.68 1.45 -19.18
C ALA A 369 -28.82 2.48 -19.98
N PRO A 370 -29.18 3.77 -19.98
CA PRO A 370 -28.37 4.81 -20.61
C PRO A 370 -27.08 5.04 -19.80
N ILE A 371 -25.93 5.20 -20.46
CA ILE A 371 -24.61 5.23 -19.80
C ILE A 371 -23.78 6.46 -20.19
N GLY A 372 -23.81 6.84 -21.46
CA GLY A 372 -23.05 7.98 -21.97
C GLY A 372 -23.96 9.16 -22.32
N MET A 373 -23.51 10.35 -21.92
CA MET A 373 -24.13 11.62 -22.29
C MET A 373 -23.12 12.58 -22.95
N ASP A 374 -23.57 13.31 -23.96
CA ASP A 374 -22.97 14.56 -24.42
C ASP A 374 -24.05 15.58 -24.83
N LEU A 375 -23.71 16.86 -24.94
CA LEU A 375 -24.64 17.96 -25.26
C LEU A 375 -24.45 18.47 -26.69
N THR A 376 -25.54 18.92 -27.31
CA THR A 376 -25.48 19.70 -28.55
C THR A 376 -24.78 21.05 -28.32
N PRO A 377 -23.95 21.55 -29.26
CA PRO A 377 -23.41 22.90 -29.17
C PRO A 377 -24.52 23.97 -29.35
N PRO A 378 -24.27 25.23 -28.93
CA PRO A 378 -25.20 26.33 -29.18
C PRO A 378 -25.53 26.48 -30.67
N GLY A 379 -26.82 26.61 -31.01
CA GLY A 379 -27.27 26.76 -32.40
C GLY A 379 -27.16 25.48 -33.25
N TYR A 380 -27.07 24.29 -32.63
CA TYR A 380 -27.02 23.03 -33.37
C TYR A 380 -28.28 22.81 -34.22
N LYS A 381 -28.08 22.34 -35.46
CA LYS A 381 -29.08 22.21 -36.53
C LYS A 381 -30.37 21.41 -36.22
N HIS A 382 -30.40 20.69 -35.10
CA HIS A 382 -31.53 19.85 -34.70
C HIS A 382 -32.29 20.37 -33.47
N GLY A 383 -31.84 21.47 -32.86
CA GLY A 383 -32.35 21.99 -31.59
C GLY A 383 -31.35 21.83 -30.44
N ALA A 384 -31.73 22.28 -29.24
CA ALA A 384 -30.92 22.15 -28.04
C ALA A 384 -31.21 20.80 -27.35
N GLY A 385 -30.20 19.96 -27.15
CA GLY A 385 -30.45 18.58 -26.73
C GLY A 385 -29.24 17.83 -26.20
N VAL A 386 -29.50 16.55 -25.98
CA VAL A 386 -28.65 15.60 -25.27
C VAL A 386 -28.50 14.35 -26.11
N PHE A 387 -27.27 14.05 -26.52
CA PHE A 387 -26.92 12.75 -27.08
C PHE A 387 -26.84 11.74 -25.93
N VAL A 388 -27.60 10.65 -26.04
CA VAL A 388 -27.65 9.56 -25.07
C VAL A 388 -27.32 8.24 -25.77
N ALA A 389 -26.32 7.55 -25.26
CA ALA A 389 -26.04 6.15 -25.62
C ALA A 389 -26.66 5.22 -24.57
N CYS A 390 -27.50 4.29 -25.04
CA CYS A 390 -28.32 3.41 -24.20
C CYS A 390 -28.56 2.05 -24.88
N LYS A 391 -29.19 1.11 -24.18
CA LYS A 391 -29.28 -0.27 -24.69
C LYS A 391 -30.09 -0.36 -25.98
N GLY A 392 -29.41 -0.77 -27.06
CA GLY A 392 -29.95 -0.95 -28.41
C GLY A 392 -29.93 0.30 -29.32
N LYS A 393 -29.56 1.50 -28.82
CA LYS A 393 -29.47 2.73 -29.65
C LYS A 393 -28.60 3.84 -29.05
N VAL A 394 -28.01 4.65 -29.93
CA VAL A 394 -27.63 6.04 -29.64
C VAL A 394 -28.70 6.95 -30.21
N THR A 395 -29.11 7.94 -29.44
CA THR A 395 -30.23 8.83 -29.77
C THR A 395 -29.95 10.26 -29.30
N LEU A 396 -30.60 11.22 -29.92
CA LEU A 396 -30.59 12.64 -29.56
C LEU A 396 -31.97 13.01 -29.02
N ILE A 397 -32.03 13.31 -27.72
CA ILE A 397 -33.21 13.82 -27.03
C ILE A 397 -33.13 15.35 -27.06
N VAL A 398 -34.08 16.00 -27.73
CA VAL A 398 -33.93 17.40 -28.16
C VAL A 398 -35.21 18.20 -27.97
N ASP A 399 -35.01 19.47 -27.65
CA ASP A 399 -35.98 20.56 -27.56
C ASP A 399 -35.97 21.31 -28.90
N THR A 400 -37.08 21.25 -29.66
CA THR A 400 -37.18 21.86 -31.00
C THR A 400 -38.01 23.14 -31.09
N ASP A 401 -38.75 23.53 -30.06
CA ASP A 401 -39.46 24.82 -29.97
C ASP A 401 -38.83 25.82 -28.96
N ASN A 402 -37.84 25.36 -28.19
CA ASN A 402 -37.10 26.10 -27.16
C ASN A 402 -37.96 26.50 -25.94
N ASP A 403 -38.93 25.65 -25.54
CA ASP A 403 -39.67 25.77 -24.28
C ASP A 403 -38.84 25.39 -23.03
N GLY A 404 -37.73 24.68 -23.21
CA GLY A 404 -36.87 24.18 -22.14
C GLY A 404 -37.10 22.71 -21.77
N LYS A 405 -37.85 21.95 -22.57
CA LYS A 405 -38.06 20.50 -22.45
C LYS A 405 -37.86 19.82 -23.80
N ALA A 406 -37.47 18.55 -23.80
CA ALA A 406 -37.39 17.77 -25.03
C ALA A 406 -38.78 17.32 -25.50
N ASP A 407 -39.17 17.79 -26.68
CA ASP A 407 -40.36 17.38 -27.42
C ASP A 407 -40.10 16.16 -28.31
N LYS A 408 -38.83 15.90 -28.67
CA LYS A 408 -38.46 14.99 -29.76
C LYS A 408 -37.31 14.05 -29.40
N GLU A 409 -37.42 12.83 -29.93
CA GLU A 409 -36.34 11.83 -29.99
C GLU A 409 -35.90 11.63 -31.46
N ILE A 410 -34.59 11.66 -31.71
CA ILE A 410 -33.98 11.42 -33.02
C ILE A 410 -32.97 10.28 -32.90
N ILE A 411 -33.20 9.16 -33.57
CA ILE A 411 -32.24 8.05 -33.62
C ILE A 411 -30.96 8.49 -34.36
N VAL A 412 -29.81 8.23 -33.74
CA VAL A 412 -28.48 8.55 -34.29
C VAL A 412 -27.79 7.28 -34.83
N ALA A 413 -27.94 6.15 -34.13
CA ALA A 413 -27.53 4.84 -34.60
C ALA A 413 -28.24 3.73 -33.81
N ASP A 414 -28.70 2.68 -34.50
CA ASP A 414 -29.37 1.51 -33.91
C ASP A 414 -29.10 0.22 -34.75
N GLY A 415 -29.99 -0.78 -34.69
CA GLY A 415 -30.00 -1.91 -35.62
C GLY A 415 -28.92 -2.98 -35.41
N TRP A 416 -28.03 -2.82 -34.41
CA TRP A 416 -27.12 -3.88 -33.96
C TRP A 416 -27.84 -4.91 -33.10
N LYS A 417 -27.20 -6.06 -32.87
CA LYS A 417 -27.68 -7.05 -31.91
C LYS A 417 -27.35 -6.60 -30.48
N GLU A 418 -28.35 -6.61 -29.59
CA GLU A 418 -28.10 -6.44 -28.16
C GLU A 418 -27.16 -7.55 -27.64
N ILE A 419 -26.15 -7.15 -26.87
CA ILE A 419 -25.28 -8.10 -26.17
C ILE A 419 -26.00 -8.65 -24.93
N VAL A 420 -25.51 -9.78 -24.40
CA VAL A 420 -26.12 -10.48 -23.25
C VAL A 420 -26.05 -9.71 -21.92
N ASN A 421 -25.19 -8.68 -21.86
CA ASN A 421 -25.01 -7.81 -20.71
C ASN A 421 -26.16 -6.78 -20.59
N ASN A 422 -26.31 -6.13 -19.44
CA ASN A 422 -27.36 -5.12 -19.20
C ASN A 422 -27.11 -3.77 -19.91
N VAL A 423 -25.89 -3.53 -20.39
CA VAL A 423 -25.45 -2.37 -21.17
C VAL A 423 -24.90 -2.85 -22.51
N ASP A 424 -24.96 -2.03 -23.57
CA ASP A 424 -24.38 -2.43 -24.87
C ASP A 424 -23.81 -1.28 -25.73
N ALA A 425 -24.45 -0.11 -25.77
CA ALA A 425 -23.81 1.16 -26.09
C ALA A 425 -23.51 1.92 -24.78
N LEU A 426 -22.33 2.51 -24.68
CA LEU A 426 -21.79 3.09 -23.44
C LEU A 426 -21.46 4.57 -23.59
N GLY A 427 -20.19 4.97 -23.64
CA GLY A 427 -19.79 6.38 -23.77
C GLY A 427 -20.19 7.02 -25.10
N VAL A 428 -20.40 8.33 -25.11
CA VAL A 428 -20.70 9.13 -26.31
C VAL A 428 -19.98 10.49 -26.26
N ALA A 429 -19.54 10.98 -27.42
CA ALA A 429 -18.88 12.27 -27.60
C ALA A 429 -19.17 12.86 -28.99
N LEU A 430 -19.48 14.14 -29.06
CA LEU A 430 -19.54 14.88 -30.33
C LEU A 430 -18.16 15.47 -30.67
N ASP A 431 -17.67 15.28 -31.89
CA ASP A 431 -16.47 16.02 -32.33
C ASP A 431 -16.84 17.48 -32.64
N PRO A 432 -16.24 18.48 -31.96
CA PRO A 432 -16.55 19.89 -32.16
C PRO A 432 -16.09 20.46 -33.51
N LYS A 433 -15.32 19.71 -34.32
CA LYS A 433 -14.76 20.17 -35.61
C LYS A 433 -15.61 19.79 -36.82
N ASP A 434 -16.17 18.58 -36.85
CA ASP A 434 -17.00 18.09 -37.97
C ASP A 434 -18.45 17.77 -37.59
N GLY A 435 -18.78 17.69 -36.30
CA GLY A 435 -20.12 17.34 -35.80
C GLY A 435 -20.45 15.85 -35.90
N ALA A 436 -19.47 14.98 -36.08
CA ALA A 436 -19.64 13.52 -36.04
C ALA A 436 -19.85 13.05 -34.60
N VAL A 437 -20.72 12.05 -34.40
CA VAL A 437 -21.01 11.47 -33.08
C VAL A 437 -20.19 10.19 -32.92
N TYR A 438 -19.29 10.17 -31.96
CA TYR A 438 -18.54 8.97 -31.57
C TYR A 438 -19.24 8.29 -30.40
N TYR A 439 -19.34 6.96 -30.41
CA TYR A 439 -19.86 6.18 -29.29
C TYR A 439 -19.13 4.86 -29.08
N GLY A 440 -19.16 4.37 -27.85
CA GLY A 440 -18.56 3.10 -27.47
C GLY A 440 -19.56 1.94 -27.48
N ARG A 441 -19.11 0.77 -27.95
CA ARG A 441 -19.83 -0.51 -27.87
C ARG A 441 -19.12 -1.45 -26.91
N GLY A 442 -19.87 -2.01 -25.96
CA GLY A 442 -19.34 -3.00 -25.02
C GLY A 442 -18.99 -4.33 -25.68
N ALA A 443 -18.03 -5.04 -25.12
CA ALA A 443 -17.64 -6.37 -25.57
C ALA A 443 -18.77 -7.39 -25.33
N PHE A 444 -19.02 -8.24 -26.33
CA PHE A 444 -20.16 -9.17 -26.33
C PHE A 444 -20.17 -10.11 -25.12
N SER A 445 -18.99 -10.56 -24.67
CA SER A 445 -18.79 -11.38 -23.48
C SER A 445 -17.52 -10.92 -22.76
N TYR A 446 -17.63 -10.66 -21.47
CA TYR A 446 -16.50 -10.32 -20.59
C TYR A 446 -15.94 -11.54 -19.85
N THR A 447 -16.52 -12.73 -20.04
CA THR A 447 -16.09 -14.01 -19.44
C THR A 447 -15.59 -15.04 -20.46
N ASP A 448 -15.78 -14.77 -21.76
CA ASP A 448 -15.23 -15.53 -22.88
C ASP A 448 -14.94 -14.55 -24.03
N ALA A 449 -13.77 -13.91 -23.97
CA ALA A 449 -13.45 -12.75 -24.79
C ALA A 449 -13.27 -13.09 -26.29
N TYR A 450 -12.86 -14.33 -26.63
CA TYR A 450 -12.78 -14.81 -28.02
C TYR A 450 -14.08 -15.47 -28.50
N ARG A 451 -15.03 -15.77 -27.60
CA ARG A 451 -16.25 -16.53 -27.88
C ARG A 451 -15.91 -17.87 -28.55
N VAL A 452 -15.13 -18.72 -27.88
CA VAL A 452 -14.61 -19.96 -28.51
C VAL A 452 -15.69 -21.03 -28.59
N ASP A 453 -15.97 -21.54 -29.80
CA ASP A 453 -16.95 -22.59 -29.99
C ASP A 453 -16.44 -23.98 -29.56
N LYS A 454 -17.37 -24.95 -29.51
CA LYS A 454 -17.10 -26.36 -29.16
C LYS A 454 -16.05 -27.05 -30.05
N ASP A 455 -15.81 -26.53 -31.25
CA ASP A 455 -14.84 -27.06 -32.22
C ASP A 455 -13.49 -26.33 -32.10
N GLY A 456 -13.35 -25.43 -31.13
CA GLY A 456 -12.12 -24.74 -30.76
C GLY A 456 -11.83 -23.46 -31.55
N LYS A 457 -12.83 -22.90 -32.24
CA LYS A 457 -12.71 -21.73 -33.11
C LYS A 457 -13.27 -20.46 -32.44
N SER A 458 -12.47 -19.39 -32.43
CA SER A 458 -12.90 -18.04 -32.02
C SER A 458 -14.05 -17.55 -32.90
N GLN A 459 -15.14 -17.09 -32.29
CA GLN A 459 -16.18 -16.34 -33.00
C GLN A 459 -15.98 -14.82 -32.90
N TYR A 460 -14.99 -14.30 -32.16
CA TYR A 460 -14.60 -12.88 -32.21
C TYR A 460 -13.96 -12.52 -33.56
N SER A 461 -14.34 -11.38 -34.14
CA SER A 461 -13.75 -10.84 -35.38
C SER A 461 -13.48 -9.33 -35.29
N LEU A 462 -12.42 -8.87 -35.96
CA LEU A 462 -12.08 -7.43 -36.06
C LEU A 462 -13.05 -6.61 -36.94
N LYS A 463 -14.10 -7.23 -37.48
CA LYS A 463 -15.19 -6.56 -38.21
C LYS A 463 -16.46 -6.43 -37.37
N ASP A 464 -16.45 -6.94 -36.14
CA ASP A 464 -17.58 -6.90 -35.23
C ASP A 464 -17.72 -5.48 -34.66
N GLU A 465 -18.95 -5.06 -34.37
CA GLU A 465 -19.19 -3.78 -33.69
C GLU A 465 -19.04 -3.87 -32.16
N GLU A 466 -18.91 -5.06 -31.57
CA GLU A 466 -18.70 -5.21 -30.12
C GLU A 466 -17.25 -5.02 -29.68
N GLY A 467 -17.06 -4.27 -28.58
CA GLY A 467 -15.73 -3.95 -28.05
C GLY A 467 -14.99 -2.91 -28.90
N THR A 468 -15.70 -1.85 -29.30
CA THR A 468 -15.23 -0.86 -30.29
C THR A 468 -15.57 0.58 -29.89
N ILE A 469 -14.88 1.54 -30.52
CA ILE A 469 -15.44 2.90 -30.72
C ILE A 469 -15.91 3.00 -32.17
N ILE A 470 -17.14 3.47 -32.34
CA ILE A 470 -17.79 3.74 -33.62
C ILE A 470 -17.92 5.25 -33.81
N ARG A 471 -17.69 5.72 -35.03
CA ARG A 471 -18.00 7.07 -35.49
C ARG A 471 -19.26 7.04 -36.35
N VAL A 472 -20.20 7.94 -36.10
CA VAL A 472 -21.39 8.20 -36.93
C VAL A 472 -21.19 9.53 -37.65
N ALA A 473 -21.46 9.56 -38.95
CA ALA A 473 -21.37 10.78 -39.75
C ALA A 473 -22.33 11.88 -39.26
N PRO A 474 -22.04 13.18 -39.50
CA PRO A 474 -22.87 14.29 -39.00
C PRO A 474 -24.31 14.32 -39.53
N ASP A 475 -24.66 13.52 -40.54
CA ASP A 475 -26.01 13.38 -41.08
C ASP A 475 -26.78 12.15 -40.54
N PHE A 476 -26.15 11.38 -39.65
CA PHE A 476 -26.64 10.15 -39.02
C PHE A 476 -26.98 9.00 -39.98
N LYS A 477 -26.46 8.99 -41.22
CA LYS A 477 -26.75 7.93 -42.21
C LYS A 477 -25.70 6.83 -42.31
N THR A 478 -24.45 7.10 -41.94
CA THR A 478 -23.35 6.14 -42.04
C THR A 478 -22.57 6.08 -40.73
N ARG A 479 -22.00 4.90 -40.43
CA ARG A 479 -21.11 4.70 -39.29
C ARG A 479 -19.95 3.77 -39.64
N GLU A 480 -18.84 3.92 -38.92
CA GLU A 480 -17.59 3.18 -39.13
C GLU A 480 -16.88 2.89 -37.80
N VAL A 481 -16.24 1.73 -37.69
CA VAL A 481 -15.41 1.36 -36.53
C VAL A 481 -14.07 2.09 -36.62
N VAL A 482 -13.74 2.91 -35.61
CA VAL A 482 -12.49 3.68 -35.55
C VAL A 482 -11.47 3.11 -34.55
N ALA A 483 -11.91 2.27 -33.62
CA ALA A 483 -11.06 1.50 -32.71
C ALA A 483 -11.72 0.16 -32.38
N THR A 484 -10.92 -0.89 -32.25
CA THR A 484 -11.33 -2.21 -31.75
C THR A 484 -10.59 -2.52 -30.44
N GLY A 485 -10.90 -3.65 -29.82
CA GLY A 485 -10.06 -4.17 -28.74
C GLY A 485 -10.34 -3.54 -27.37
N ILE A 486 -11.57 -3.10 -27.11
CA ILE A 486 -11.94 -2.35 -25.89
C ILE A 486 -13.01 -3.16 -25.14
N ARG A 487 -13.00 -3.19 -23.80
CA ARG A 487 -13.92 -4.03 -23.02
C ARG A 487 -15.28 -3.36 -22.79
N PHE A 488 -15.28 -2.24 -22.06
CA PHE A 488 -16.45 -1.40 -21.81
C PHE A 488 -16.03 0.09 -21.84
N PRO A 489 -16.15 0.76 -23.00
CA PRO A 489 -15.84 2.19 -23.16
C PRO A 489 -16.89 3.07 -22.46
N VAL A 490 -16.75 3.34 -21.15
CA VAL A 490 -17.76 4.04 -20.34
C VAL A 490 -17.77 5.55 -20.58
N GLY A 491 -16.62 6.21 -20.41
CA GLY A 491 -16.46 7.64 -20.67
C GLY A 491 -15.81 7.87 -22.03
N LEU A 492 -16.27 8.90 -22.75
CA LEU A 492 -15.70 9.30 -24.04
C LEU A 492 -15.72 10.83 -24.15
N ARG A 493 -14.57 11.45 -24.43
CA ARG A 493 -14.42 12.92 -24.53
C ARG A 493 -13.33 13.33 -25.52
N PHE A 494 -13.53 14.46 -26.19
CA PHE A 494 -12.46 15.20 -26.86
C PHE A 494 -11.80 16.20 -25.90
N ASN A 495 -10.49 16.42 -26.07
CA ASN A 495 -9.78 17.54 -25.43
C ASN A 495 -9.71 18.77 -26.37
N LYS A 496 -9.19 19.90 -25.87
CA LYS A 496 -8.99 21.14 -26.66
C LYS A 496 -8.14 20.99 -27.93
N ALA A 497 -7.30 19.97 -28.05
CA ALA A 497 -6.56 19.69 -29.29
C ALA A 497 -7.43 18.96 -30.34
N GLY A 498 -8.55 18.35 -29.92
CA GLY A 498 -9.42 17.50 -30.73
C GLY A 498 -8.89 16.06 -30.86
N ASP A 499 -8.09 15.60 -29.91
CA ASP A 499 -7.76 14.19 -29.75
C ASP A 499 -8.86 13.52 -28.91
N LEU A 500 -9.20 12.27 -29.24
CA LEU A 500 -10.27 11.51 -28.60
C LEU A 500 -9.71 10.63 -27.48
N PHE A 501 -10.34 10.66 -26.32
CA PHE A 501 -9.98 9.82 -25.17
C PHE A 501 -11.18 9.02 -24.68
N CYS A 502 -10.91 7.83 -24.17
CA CYS A 502 -11.89 6.89 -23.64
C CYS A 502 -11.41 6.32 -22.30
N THR A 503 -12.32 6.12 -21.34
CA THR A 503 -12.08 5.25 -20.18
C THR A 503 -12.63 3.86 -20.47
N ASP A 504 -11.81 2.83 -20.22
CA ASP A 504 -12.19 1.43 -20.39
C ASP A 504 -12.21 0.71 -19.04
N GLN A 505 -13.36 0.16 -18.66
CA GLN A 505 -13.49 -0.63 -17.43
C GLN A 505 -12.85 -2.01 -17.64
N GLU A 506 -11.80 -2.27 -16.87
CA GLU A 506 -11.05 -3.52 -16.86
C GLU A 506 -10.49 -3.96 -18.24
N GLY A 507 -9.87 -3.06 -19.01
CA GLY A 507 -9.51 -3.21 -20.43
C GLY A 507 -8.57 -4.38 -20.83
N ALA A 508 -7.32 -4.09 -21.19
CA ALA A 508 -6.42 -5.00 -21.90
C ALA A 508 -5.98 -6.24 -21.08
N THR A 509 -6.22 -6.26 -19.77
CA THR A 509 -5.62 -7.22 -18.83
C THR A 509 -6.50 -8.44 -18.51
N TRP A 510 -7.31 -8.92 -19.47
CA TRP A 510 -8.28 -10.00 -19.29
C TRP A 510 -7.71 -11.42 -19.19
N LEU A 511 -8.22 -12.18 -18.20
CA LEU A 511 -8.09 -13.63 -18.03
C LEU A 511 -9.40 -14.21 -17.47
N PRO A 512 -9.69 -15.52 -17.60
CA PRO A 512 -11.01 -16.10 -17.28
C PRO A 512 -11.54 -15.95 -15.84
N ASN A 513 -10.67 -15.63 -14.88
CA ASN A 513 -11.00 -15.40 -13.46
C ASN A 513 -10.99 -13.89 -13.10
N GLY A 514 -11.17 -13.02 -14.09
CA GLY A 514 -10.49 -11.73 -14.12
C GLY A 514 -11.02 -10.60 -13.20
N ASN A 515 -10.07 -9.83 -12.68
CA ASN A 515 -10.17 -8.39 -12.42
C ASN A 515 -8.95 -7.66 -13.02
N PRO A 516 -9.03 -7.24 -14.29
CA PRO A 516 -8.04 -6.40 -14.97
C PRO A 516 -7.80 -5.02 -14.30
N LEU A 517 -6.86 -4.22 -14.83
CA LEU A 517 -6.74 -2.80 -14.50
C LEU A 517 -7.74 -1.97 -15.32
N ASP A 518 -8.20 -0.86 -14.75
CA ASP A 518 -9.04 0.13 -15.42
C ASP A 518 -8.16 1.16 -16.14
N GLU A 519 -8.55 1.64 -17.33
CA GLU A 519 -7.61 2.25 -18.28
C GLU A 519 -8.11 3.59 -18.85
N LEU A 520 -7.21 4.55 -19.11
CA LEU A 520 -7.45 5.72 -19.98
C LEU A 520 -6.75 5.47 -21.32
N LEU A 521 -7.51 5.47 -22.40
CA LEU A 521 -7.07 5.22 -23.77
C LEU A 521 -7.08 6.51 -24.59
N HIS A 522 -5.98 6.80 -25.30
CA HIS A 522 -5.95 7.80 -26.37
C HIS A 522 -6.32 7.12 -27.69
N ILE A 523 -7.51 7.44 -28.21
CA ILE A 523 -8.09 6.80 -29.39
C ILE A 523 -7.47 7.39 -30.68
N LYS A 524 -6.63 6.58 -31.32
CA LYS A 524 -5.88 6.94 -32.53
C LYS A 524 -6.78 6.95 -33.76
N ARG A 525 -7.34 8.11 -34.09
CA ARG A 525 -8.25 8.30 -35.26
C ARG A 525 -7.55 8.30 -36.63
N ASP A 526 -6.23 8.22 -36.68
CA ASP A 526 -5.43 8.21 -37.91
C ASP A 526 -5.21 6.81 -38.50
N SER A 527 -5.48 5.75 -37.72
CA SER A 527 -5.18 4.37 -38.07
C SER A 527 -5.92 3.44 -37.12
N LEU A 528 -6.66 2.46 -37.65
CA LEU A 528 -7.40 1.51 -36.80
C LEU A 528 -6.45 0.80 -35.82
N ARG A 529 -6.73 0.93 -34.52
CA ARG A 529 -6.00 0.25 -33.44
C ARG A 529 -6.86 -0.80 -32.75
N HIS A 530 -6.19 -1.65 -31.99
CA HIS A 530 -6.76 -2.68 -31.14
C HIS A 530 -6.21 -2.48 -29.72
N TYR A 531 -7.06 -2.22 -28.73
CA TYR A 531 -6.62 -1.83 -27.39
C TYR A 531 -6.51 -2.99 -26.38
N GLY A 532 -6.50 -4.25 -26.85
CA GLY A 532 -6.15 -5.42 -26.04
C GLY A 532 -7.29 -6.21 -25.40
N PHE A 533 -8.57 -5.96 -25.74
CA PHE A 533 -9.70 -6.81 -25.36
C PHE A 533 -10.51 -7.36 -26.56
N PRO A 534 -10.51 -8.69 -26.82
CA PRO A 534 -9.63 -9.71 -26.24
C PRO A 534 -8.16 -9.43 -26.55
N PRO A 535 -7.21 -9.85 -25.70
CA PRO A 535 -5.79 -9.62 -25.97
C PRO A 535 -5.31 -10.39 -27.20
N ARG A 536 -4.14 -10.03 -27.73
CA ARG A 536 -3.50 -10.78 -28.82
C ARG A 536 -3.34 -12.26 -28.46
N HIS A 537 -3.57 -13.13 -29.43
CA HIS A 537 -3.47 -14.58 -29.24
C HIS A 537 -3.02 -15.31 -30.52
N PRO A 538 -1.95 -16.13 -30.52
CA PRO A 538 -1.39 -16.72 -31.74
C PRO A 538 -2.34 -17.66 -32.51
N LYS A 539 -3.39 -18.20 -31.87
CA LYS A 539 -4.42 -19.03 -32.53
C LYS A 539 -5.69 -18.25 -32.91
N HIS A 540 -5.95 -17.09 -32.31
CA HIS A 540 -7.25 -16.40 -32.39
C HIS A 540 -7.17 -14.97 -32.94
N LEU A 541 -6.09 -14.26 -32.63
CA LEU A 541 -5.74 -12.93 -33.16
C LEU A 541 -4.21 -12.86 -33.39
N PRO A 542 -3.65 -13.60 -34.37
CA PRO A 542 -2.20 -13.66 -34.58
C PRO A 542 -1.60 -12.32 -35.05
N ASP A 543 -2.29 -11.62 -35.94
CA ASP A 543 -1.80 -10.42 -36.64
C ASP A 543 -2.13 -9.10 -35.92
N VAL A 544 -2.83 -9.17 -34.78
CA VAL A 544 -3.14 -8.02 -33.93
C VAL A 544 -1.89 -7.54 -33.20
N ILE A 545 -1.79 -6.23 -32.97
CA ILE A 545 -0.85 -5.64 -32.00
C ILE A 545 -1.69 -4.85 -31.00
N ASP A 546 -1.60 -5.23 -29.74
CA ASP A 546 -2.27 -4.54 -28.63
C ASP A 546 -1.63 -3.15 -28.44
N GLU A 547 -2.45 -2.11 -28.57
CA GLU A 547 -2.08 -0.73 -28.33
C GLU A 547 -2.23 -0.43 -26.83
N PRO A 548 -1.15 -0.03 -26.13
CA PRO A 548 -1.19 0.16 -24.68
C PRO A 548 -2.07 1.34 -24.28
N SER A 549 -2.55 1.30 -23.02
CA SER A 549 -3.21 2.44 -22.39
C SER A 549 -2.30 3.67 -22.36
N THR A 550 -2.92 4.84 -22.18
CA THR A 550 -2.22 6.08 -21.82
C THR A 550 -1.98 6.16 -20.30
N PHE A 551 -2.85 5.55 -19.49
CA PHE A 551 -2.62 5.35 -18.05
C PHE A 551 -3.46 4.20 -17.47
N ASP A 552 -2.89 3.43 -16.53
CA ASP A 552 -3.59 2.35 -15.80
C ASP A 552 -3.94 2.77 -14.35
N TYR A 553 -5.20 2.71 -13.96
CA TYR A 553 -5.70 3.16 -12.66
C TYR A 553 -5.57 2.09 -11.58
N GLY A 554 -4.34 1.90 -11.09
CA GLY A 554 -4.07 1.07 -9.93
C GLY A 554 -4.39 1.75 -8.58
N PRO A 555 -4.59 0.98 -7.51
CA PRO A 555 -4.49 -0.49 -7.46
C PRO A 555 -5.84 -1.18 -7.84
N GLN A 556 -5.90 -2.48 -8.09
CA GLN A 556 -7.08 -3.15 -8.69
C GLN A 556 -8.22 -3.35 -7.68
N HIS A 557 -9.47 -2.97 -7.93
CA HIS A 557 -10.11 -2.46 -9.16
C HIS A 557 -10.88 -1.18 -8.83
N GLN A 558 -10.95 -0.23 -9.77
CA GLN A 558 -11.49 1.12 -9.56
C GLN A 558 -12.79 1.39 -10.31
N SER A 559 -13.07 0.71 -11.42
CA SER A 559 -14.11 1.07 -12.40
C SER A 559 -13.98 2.52 -12.87
N THR A 560 -13.11 2.80 -13.84
CA THR A 560 -13.05 4.15 -14.44
C THR A 560 -14.28 4.43 -15.27
N CYS A 561 -15.07 5.40 -14.84
CA CYS A 561 -16.35 5.73 -15.47
C CYS A 561 -16.24 7.05 -16.23
N GLY A 562 -17.16 7.99 -16.01
CA GLY A 562 -17.16 9.30 -16.63
C GLY A 562 -15.94 10.15 -16.25
N PHE A 563 -15.62 11.09 -17.14
CA PHE A 563 -14.52 12.02 -16.97
C PHE A 563 -14.77 13.31 -17.76
N CYS A 564 -14.04 14.36 -17.40
CA CYS A 564 -13.93 15.58 -18.18
C CYS A 564 -12.47 16.05 -18.28
N PHE A 565 -12.13 16.80 -19.32
CA PHE A 565 -10.93 17.64 -19.28
C PHE A 565 -11.20 18.88 -18.45
N ASN A 566 -10.18 19.36 -17.74
CA ASN A 566 -10.28 20.56 -16.91
C ASN A 566 -10.23 21.84 -17.76
N GLU A 567 -11.28 22.02 -18.55
CA GLU A 567 -11.48 23.07 -19.54
C GLU A 567 -12.76 23.85 -19.20
N PRO A 568 -12.81 25.17 -19.42
CA PRO A 568 -13.93 25.99 -18.98
C PRO A 568 -15.18 25.78 -19.85
N VAL A 569 -16.37 25.92 -19.25
CA VAL A 569 -17.68 25.80 -19.94
C VAL A 569 -17.83 26.78 -21.12
N LYS A 570 -17.08 27.89 -21.09
CA LYS A 570 -16.94 28.86 -22.18
C LYS A 570 -15.47 29.20 -22.36
N ASP A 571 -15.02 29.45 -23.59
CA ASP A 571 -13.70 30.01 -23.84
C ASP A 571 -13.47 31.29 -23.02
N GLY A 572 -12.30 31.39 -22.37
CA GLY A 572 -11.95 32.47 -21.44
C GLY A 572 -12.52 32.33 -20.02
N GLY A 573 -13.38 31.33 -19.74
CA GLY A 573 -13.90 31.06 -18.41
C GLY A 573 -12.90 30.39 -17.45
N PRO A 574 -13.29 30.18 -16.17
CA PRO A 574 -12.46 29.55 -15.16
C PRO A 574 -12.39 28.02 -15.30
N THR A 575 -11.25 27.44 -14.92
CA THR A 575 -11.02 26.00 -14.75
C THR A 575 -11.04 25.61 -13.28
N PHE A 576 -11.17 24.31 -12.99
CA PHE A 576 -11.14 23.77 -11.63
C PHE A 576 -9.74 23.74 -11.01
N GLY A 577 -9.67 24.10 -9.73
CA GLY A 577 -8.44 24.07 -8.93
C GLY A 577 -7.42 25.17 -9.30
N PRO A 578 -6.17 25.00 -8.85
CA PRO A 578 -5.04 25.84 -9.24
C PRO A 578 -4.81 25.87 -10.76
N LYS A 579 -4.28 26.99 -11.26
CA LYS A 579 -4.06 27.22 -12.71
C LYS A 579 -3.20 26.14 -13.40
N SER A 580 -2.30 25.48 -12.67
CA SER A 580 -1.46 24.38 -13.16
C SER A 580 -2.21 23.07 -13.42
N TRP A 581 -3.51 22.99 -13.11
CA TRP A 581 -4.37 21.83 -13.36
C TRP A 581 -5.17 21.97 -14.67
N ALA A 582 -5.12 23.13 -15.35
CA ALA A 582 -5.92 23.41 -16.53
C ALA A 582 -5.54 22.48 -17.70
N GLY A 583 -6.54 21.79 -18.27
CA GLY A 583 -6.36 20.75 -19.30
C GLY A 583 -6.04 19.35 -18.78
N ASP A 584 -5.81 19.15 -17.46
CA ASP A 584 -5.69 17.80 -16.89
C ASP A 584 -7.01 17.02 -17.04
N ALA A 585 -6.95 15.70 -17.21
CA ALA A 585 -8.15 14.85 -17.21
C ALA A 585 -8.59 14.55 -15.77
N LEU A 586 -9.84 14.87 -15.45
CA LEU A 586 -10.48 14.59 -14.16
C LEU A 586 -11.36 13.34 -14.31
N VAL A 587 -10.93 12.23 -13.72
CA VAL A 587 -11.49 10.88 -13.97
C VAL A 587 -12.10 10.31 -12.69
N THR A 588 -13.31 9.76 -12.79
CA THR A 588 -13.99 9.07 -11.70
C THR A 588 -13.59 7.59 -11.60
N GLY A 589 -13.40 7.08 -10.38
CA GLY A 589 -13.23 5.66 -10.08
C GLY A 589 -14.39 5.17 -9.22
N GLU A 590 -15.44 4.65 -9.87
CA GLU A 590 -16.73 4.29 -9.27
C GLU A 590 -16.59 3.40 -8.05
N SER A 591 -16.02 2.21 -8.24
CA SER A 591 -16.08 1.09 -7.29
C SER A 591 -15.43 1.37 -5.94
N ARG A 592 -14.63 2.43 -5.85
CA ARG A 592 -13.87 2.82 -4.65
C ARG A 592 -14.04 4.30 -4.28
N GLY A 593 -14.93 5.01 -4.96
CA GLY A 593 -15.26 6.42 -4.72
C GLY A 593 -14.05 7.34 -4.82
N LYS A 594 -13.49 7.53 -6.03
CA LYS A 594 -12.23 8.27 -6.24
C LYS A 594 -12.31 9.30 -7.34
N LEU A 595 -11.56 10.39 -7.16
CA LEU A 595 -11.34 11.41 -8.19
C LEU A 595 -9.83 11.55 -8.47
N TYR A 596 -9.47 11.22 -9.71
CA TYR A 596 -8.11 11.25 -10.23
C TYR A 596 -7.89 12.49 -11.10
N ARG A 597 -6.69 13.07 -11.01
CA ARG A 597 -6.20 14.15 -11.88
C ARG A 597 -5.04 13.61 -12.70
N THR A 598 -5.33 13.18 -13.93
CA THR A 598 -4.32 12.68 -14.87
C THR A 598 -3.82 13.81 -15.74
N GLN A 599 -2.59 14.24 -15.45
CA GLN A 599 -1.87 15.23 -16.25
C GLN A 599 -1.38 14.59 -17.56
N LEU A 600 -1.55 15.29 -18.68
CA LEU A 600 -1.28 14.76 -20.01
C LEU A 600 -0.38 15.70 -20.81
N VAL A 601 0.82 15.23 -21.17
CA VAL A 601 1.75 15.96 -22.03
C VAL A 601 1.73 15.34 -23.43
N LYS A 602 1.34 16.13 -24.44
CA LYS A 602 1.38 15.71 -25.84
C LYS A 602 2.82 15.69 -26.35
N THR A 603 3.20 14.59 -26.99
CA THR A 603 4.47 14.41 -27.70
C THR A 603 4.21 14.04 -29.16
N ASP A 604 5.24 14.05 -30.00
CA ASP A 604 5.11 13.67 -31.42
C ASP A 604 4.61 12.21 -31.60
N ALA A 605 4.73 11.36 -30.57
CA ALA A 605 4.30 9.96 -30.59
C ALA A 605 2.91 9.71 -29.95
N GLY A 606 2.33 10.68 -29.23
CA GLY A 606 1.08 10.49 -28.47
C GLY A 606 1.04 11.33 -27.20
N TYR A 607 0.74 10.70 -26.06
CA TYR A 607 0.67 11.34 -24.75
C TYR A 607 1.50 10.60 -23.70
N VAL A 608 2.22 11.35 -22.87
CA VAL A 608 2.80 10.87 -21.61
C VAL A 608 1.87 11.31 -20.47
N ALA A 609 1.54 10.41 -19.56
CA ALA A 609 0.61 10.66 -18.46
C ALA A 609 1.27 10.61 -17.09
N LYS A 610 0.73 11.41 -16.15
CA LYS A 610 1.07 11.40 -14.72
C LYS A 610 -0.20 11.61 -13.90
N ASN A 611 -0.58 10.63 -13.10
CA ASN A 611 -1.81 10.67 -12.30
C ASN A 611 -1.54 11.15 -10.86
N HIS A 612 -2.50 11.88 -10.30
CA HIS A 612 -2.58 12.25 -8.90
C HIS A 612 -3.99 11.94 -8.37
N LEU A 613 -4.12 11.09 -7.35
CA LEU A 613 -5.38 10.90 -6.64
C LEU A 613 -5.60 12.13 -5.73
N PHE A 614 -6.64 12.94 -6.00
CA PHE A 614 -6.84 14.22 -5.30
C PHE A 614 -8.04 14.26 -4.36
N ALA A 615 -8.98 13.31 -4.47
CA ALA A 615 -10.06 13.15 -3.50
C ALA A 615 -10.59 11.70 -3.43
N CYS A 616 -11.20 11.37 -2.29
CA CYS A 616 -11.97 10.14 -2.09
C CYS A 616 -13.35 10.47 -1.49
N LEU A 617 -14.35 9.69 -1.85
CA LEU A 617 -15.76 9.84 -1.47
C LEU A 617 -16.27 8.55 -0.82
N ASN A 618 -17.27 8.66 0.05
CA ASN A 618 -17.97 7.50 0.62
C ASN A 618 -19.16 7.01 -0.23
N MET A 619 -19.17 7.39 -1.51
CA MET A 619 -20.15 7.03 -2.52
C MET A 619 -19.47 6.73 -3.85
N LEU A 620 -20.17 6.00 -4.70
CA LEU A 620 -19.74 5.63 -6.04
C LEU A 620 -19.66 6.87 -6.93
N THR A 621 -18.49 7.20 -7.49
CA THR A 621 -18.30 8.35 -8.39
C THR A 621 -18.52 7.93 -9.85
N ILE A 622 -19.48 8.53 -10.55
CA ILE A 622 -19.94 8.02 -11.87
C ILE A 622 -19.50 8.91 -13.03
N ASP A 623 -19.62 10.23 -12.90
CA ASP A 623 -19.19 11.21 -13.91
C ASP A 623 -18.90 12.55 -13.23
N CYS A 624 -18.22 13.46 -13.92
CA CYS A 624 -17.95 14.80 -13.39
C CYS A 624 -17.79 15.85 -14.50
N CYS A 625 -18.12 17.10 -14.20
CA CYS A 625 -17.94 18.22 -15.13
C CYS A 625 -17.56 19.53 -14.42
N ILE A 626 -16.92 20.41 -15.20
CA ILE A 626 -16.57 21.78 -14.78
C ILE A 626 -17.84 22.65 -14.79
N ALA A 627 -18.04 23.42 -13.73
CA ALA A 627 -19.09 24.42 -13.60
C ALA A 627 -18.67 25.79 -14.16
N PRO A 628 -19.61 26.69 -14.53
CA PRO A 628 -19.29 28.03 -15.03
C PRO A 628 -18.47 28.89 -14.07
N ASP A 629 -18.54 28.61 -12.76
CA ASP A 629 -17.77 29.26 -11.69
C ASP A 629 -16.35 28.65 -11.47
N GLY A 630 -16.02 27.54 -12.15
CA GLY A 630 -14.77 26.80 -11.99
C GLY A 630 -14.79 25.74 -10.89
N SER A 631 -15.95 25.38 -10.33
CA SER A 631 -16.11 24.20 -9.47
C SER A 631 -16.13 22.91 -10.28
N LEU A 632 -15.88 21.77 -9.62
CA LEU A 632 -16.14 20.44 -10.17
C LEU A 632 -17.45 19.91 -9.58
N VAL A 633 -18.45 19.62 -10.43
CA VAL A 633 -19.64 18.85 -10.04
C VAL A 633 -19.36 17.37 -10.28
N VAL A 634 -19.69 16.54 -9.29
CA VAL A 634 -19.45 15.09 -9.29
C VAL A 634 -20.78 14.36 -9.09
N ALA A 635 -21.15 13.51 -10.05
CA ALA A 635 -22.31 12.64 -9.97
C ALA A 635 -21.97 11.36 -9.19
N CYS A 636 -22.88 10.95 -8.29
CA CYS A 636 -22.68 9.79 -7.43
C CYS A 636 -23.90 8.87 -7.33
N HIS A 637 -23.64 7.56 -7.25
CA HIS A 637 -24.65 6.55 -6.89
C HIS A 637 -24.60 6.15 -5.42
N SER A 638 -25.77 5.82 -4.86
CA SER A 638 -25.87 5.09 -3.59
C SER A 638 -25.73 3.58 -3.81
N GLY A 639 -25.23 2.84 -2.80
CA GLY A 639 -25.28 1.38 -2.73
C GLY A 639 -23.91 0.70 -2.62
N GLY A 640 -23.81 -0.54 -3.10
CA GLY A 640 -22.60 -1.37 -3.01
C GLY A 640 -21.58 -1.11 -4.13
N PRO A 641 -20.30 -1.49 -3.94
CA PRO A 641 -19.14 -1.08 -4.75
C PRO A 641 -19.07 -1.52 -6.22
N ASP A 642 -20.14 -2.07 -6.80
CA ASP A 642 -20.13 -2.61 -8.18
C ASP A 642 -21.27 -2.03 -9.03
N TRP A 643 -22.54 -2.17 -8.62
CA TRP A 643 -23.74 -1.66 -9.35
C TRP A 643 -24.60 -0.68 -8.52
N GLY A 644 -24.08 -0.23 -7.38
CA GLY A 644 -24.80 0.62 -6.44
C GLY A 644 -26.10 0.01 -5.94
N SER A 645 -27.20 0.71 -6.22
CA SER A 645 -28.57 0.38 -5.85
C SER A 645 -29.52 0.38 -7.06
N GLY A 646 -28.94 0.34 -8.27
CA GLY A 646 -29.70 0.33 -9.52
C GLY A 646 -30.42 1.65 -9.86
N PRO A 647 -31.27 1.65 -10.90
CA PRO A 647 -31.92 2.87 -11.41
C PRO A 647 -32.87 3.59 -10.44
N THR A 648 -33.41 2.88 -9.44
CA THR A 648 -34.32 3.43 -8.42
C THR A 648 -33.62 3.90 -7.15
N GLY A 649 -32.30 3.69 -7.04
CA GLY A 649 -31.50 4.24 -5.95
C GLY A 649 -31.47 5.77 -5.96
N LYS A 650 -31.10 6.38 -4.83
CA LYS A 650 -31.06 7.83 -4.66
C LYS A 650 -29.64 8.34 -4.87
N GLY A 651 -29.44 9.11 -5.94
CA GLY A 651 -28.16 9.68 -6.30
C GLY A 651 -27.78 10.83 -5.39
N LYS A 652 -26.56 11.31 -5.55
CA LYS A 652 -26.13 12.61 -5.02
C LYS A 652 -25.25 13.34 -6.01
N LEU A 653 -25.31 14.66 -5.97
CA LEU A 653 -24.38 15.54 -6.65
C LEU A 653 -23.59 16.32 -5.59
N TYR A 654 -22.27 16.37 -5.74
CA TYR A 654 -21.38 17.19 -4.90
C TYR A 654 -20.67 18.23 -5.75
N LYS A 655 -20.57 19.48 -5.24
CA LYS A 655 -19.85 20.59 -5.88
C LYS A 655 -18.59 20.88 -5.06
N ILE A 656 -17.43 20.64 -5.66
CA ILE A 656 -16.10 20.87 -5.08
C ILE A 656 -15.56 22.17 -5.66
N SER A 657 -15.24 23.14 -4.81
CA SER A 657 -14.89 24.50 -5.23
C SER A 657 -13.54 24.93 -4.67
N TYR A 658 -12.67 25.51 -5.51
CA TYR A 658 -11.38 26.06 -5.09
C TYR A 658 -11.57 27.52 -4.63
N THR A 659 -11.90 27.68 -3.34
CA THR A 659 -12.38 28.95 -2.77
C THR A 659 -11.28 29.78 -2.13
N ASP A 660 -10.35 29.16 -1.41
CA ASP A 660 -9.19 29.85 -0.83
C ASP A 660 -8.03 29.79 -1.83
N LYS A 661 -8.10 30.68 -2.83
CA LYS A 661 -7.21 30.65 -4.00
C LYS A 661 -5.76 31.04 -3.67
N GLU A 662 -5.60 31.84 -2.61
CA GLU A 662 -4.31 32.27 -2.05
C GLU A 662 -3.64 31.20 -1.19
N HIS A 663 -4.35 30.13 -0.83
CA HIS A 663 -3.79 28.99 -0.10
C HIS A 663 -2.67 28.28 -0.88
N THR A 664 -1.47 28.21 -0.30
CA THR A 664 -0.29 27.59 -0.89
C THR A 664 -0.52 26.12 -1.26
N GLN A 665 -0.21 25.74 -2.50
CA GLN A 665 -0.53 24.41 -3.04
C GLN A 665 0.70 23.53 -3.20
N PRO A 666 0.67 22.27 -2.74
CA PRO A 666 1.68 21.29 -3.11
C PRO A 666 1.50 20.90 -4.59
N VAL A 667 2.49 21.20 -5.44
CA VAL A 667 2.44 20.92 -6.89
C VAL A 667 3.14 19.61 -7.27
N LEU A 668 4.14 19.22 -6.49
CA LEU A 668 4.98 18.06 -6.79
C LEU A 668 5.52 17.45 -5.49
N VAL A 669 5.48 16.12 -5.38
CA VAL A 669 6.24 15.35 -4.40
C VAL A 669 7.10 14.33 -5.14
N TYR A 670 8.35 14.13 -4.73
CA TYR A 670 9.30 13.25 -5.42
C TYR A 670 10.44 12.77 -4.52
N PRO A 671 11.07 11.61 -4.84
CA PRO A 671 12.26 11.13 -4.15
C PRO A 671 13.50 11.83 -4.73
N ALA A 672 13.91 12.94 -4.11
CA ALA A 672 15.07 13.74 -4.52
C ALA A 672 16.42 13.01 -4.29
N GLY A 673 16.42 11.97 -3.46
CA GLY A 673 17.55 11.07 -3.25
C GLY A 673 17.12 9.80 -2.50
N ALA A 674 18.01 8.82 -2.39
CA ALA A 674 17.74 7.55 -1.71
C ALA A 674 17.32 7.67 -0.23
N ARG A 675 17.52 8.85 0.38
CA ARG A 675 17.18 9.20 1.78
C ARG A 675 16.51 10.59 1.88
N GLU A 676 16.02 11.15 0.78
CA GLU A 676 15.44 12.50 0.73
C GLU A 676 14.17 12.54 -0.14
N VAL A 677 13.04 12.94 0.45
CA VAL A 677 11.80 13.29 -0.25
C VAL A 677 11.68 14.82 -0.27
N ARG A 678 11.18 15.39 -1.36
CA ARG A 678 10.82 16.81 -1.43
C ARG A 678 9.36 17.01 -1.78
N VAL A 679 8.76 18.05 -1.21
CA VAL A 679 7.45 18.57 -1.58
C VAL A 679 7.63 20.03 -2.00
N GLU A 680 7.26 20.33 -3.24
CA GLU A 680 7.36 21.65 -3.85
C GLU A 680 6.01 22.35 -3.81
N PHE A 681 6.05 23.65 -3.58
CA PHE A 681 4.89 24.52 -3.46
C PHE A 681 4.92 25.65 -4.48
N ASP A 682 3.75 25.99 -5.01
CA ASP A 682 3.61 27.03 -6.03
C ASP A 682 3.95 28.45 -5.54
N ARG A 683 3.93 28.68 -4.22
CA ARG A 683 4.28 29.96 -3.58
C ARG A 683 4.86 29.75 -2.17
N PRO A 684 5.44 30.79 -1.54
CA PRO A 684 6.05 30.69 -0.20
C PRO A 684 5.05 30.23 0.88
N VAL A 685 5.35 29.15 1.59
CA VAL A 685 4.59 28.68 2.77
C VAL A 685 4.88 29.59 3.97
N ASP A 686 3.88 29.90 4.82
CA ASP A 686 4.13 30.44 6.17
C ASP A 686 4.66 29.31 7.09
N PRO A 687 5.88 29.40 7.63
CA PRO A 687 6.45 28.35 8.49
C PRO A 687 5.58 28.00 9.71
N GLN A 688 4.71 28.90 10.18
CA GLN A 688 3.78 28.60 11.27
C GLN A 688 2.78 27.49 10.92
N LEU A 689 2.45 27.33 9.64
CA LEU A 689 1.58 26.28 9.10
C LEU A 689 2.27 24.90 9.06
N LEU A 690 3.59 24.88 9.25
CA LEU A 690 4.46 23.70 9.32
C LEU A 690 5.08 23.51 10.73
N ARG A 691 4.52 24.14 11.77
CA ARG A 691 4.94 23.87 13.16
C ARG A 691 4.73 22.41 13.51
N ASP A 692 5.68 21.80 14.22
CA ASP A 692 5.66 20.38 14.59
C ASP A 692 5.52 19.44 13.37
N VAL A 693 5.88 19.88 12.16
CA VAL A 693 5.69 19.11 10.90
C VAL A 693 6.28 17.71 10.99
N LEU A 694 7.43 17.54 11.63
CA LEU A 694 8.08 16.24 11.80
C LEU A 694 7.23 15.25 12.61
N ALA A 695 6.50 15.73 13.62
CA ALA A 695 5.60 14.91 14.44
C ALA A 695 4.23 14.67 13.77
N GLN A 696 3.85 15.51 12.82
CA GLN A 696 2.59 15.39 12.05
C GLN A 696 2.75 14.67 10.70
N THR A 697 3.98 14.43 10.25
CA THR A 697 4.29 13.76 8.99
C THR A 697 4.26 12.24 9.14
N LYS A 698 3.56 11.53 8.25
CA LYS A 698 3.67 10.07 8.11
C LYS A 698 4.04 9.72 6.67
N LEU A 699 5.16 9.01 6.50
CA LEU A 699 5.52 8.38 5.23
C LEU A 699 5.26 6.87 5.32
N THR A 700 4.44 6.34 4.42
CA THR A 700 4.05 4.92 4.37
C THR A 700 4.41 4.35 3.01
N ALA A 701 5.03 3.18 2.96
CA ALA A 701 5.41 2.49 1.74
C ALA A 701 4.69 1.14 1.58
N GLY A 702 4.41 0.73 0.34
CA GLY A 702 3.84 -0.59 0.05
C GLY A 702 3.34 -0.73 -1.39
N LYS A 703 3.08 -1.97 -1.82
CA LYS A 703 2.67 -2.27 -3.20
C LYS A 703 1.41 -1.52 -3.66
N PHE A 704 0.40 -1.44 -2.78
CA PHE A 704 -0.91 -0.87 -3.06
C PHE A 704 -1.20 0.40 -2.22
N VAL A 705 -0.16 1.03 -1.68
CA VAL A 705 -0.27 2.29 -0.94
C VAL A 705 -0.56 3.44 -1.92
N ARG A 706 -1.42 4.37 -1.53
CA ARG A 706 -1.82 5.57 -2.28
C ARG A 706 -2.10 6.73 -1.32
N ALA A 707 -2.11 7.96 -1.83
CA ALA A 707 -2.56 9.14 -1.10
C ALA A 707 -3.96 8.88 -0.49
N GLY A 708 -4.12 9.13 0.80
CA GLY A 708 -5.42 9.06 1.47
C GLY A 708 -6.12 7.69 1.46
N ASP A 709 -5.41 6.57 1.28
CA ASP A 709 -6.03 5.23 1.24
C ASP A 709 -6.86 4.89 2.51
N ARG A 710 -6.52 5.46 3.66
CA ARG A 710 -7.31 5.40 4.90
C ARG A 710 -8.72 6.03 4.82
N PHE A 711 -9.08 6.76 3.77
CA PHE A 711 -10.44 7.26 3.54
C PHE A 711 -11.31 6.31 2.69
N GLU A 712 -10.72 5.27 2.08
CA GLU A 712 -11.42 4.30 1.24
C GLU A 712 -12.45 3.50 2.08
N THR A 713 -13.73 3.83 1.95
CA THR A 713 -14.84 3.09 2.58
C THR A 713 -15.42 2.00 1.68
N LEU A 714 -15.23 2.13 0.36
CA LEU A 714 -15.77 1.23 -0.66
C LEU A 714 -14.70 0.22 -1.13
N TRP A 715 -15.04 -1.06 -1.03
CA TRP A 715 -14.16 -2.21 -1.28
C TRP A 715 -14.94 -3.34 -1.97
N PRO A 716 -14.82 -3.51 -3.30
CA PRO A 716 -15.42 -4.62 -4.02
C PRO A 716 -15.13 -6.01 -3.44
N GLY A 717 -16.03 -6.96 -3.72
CA GLY A 717 -15.92 -8.34 -3.24
C GLY A 717 -14.77 -9.16 -3.86
N TYR A 718 -14.10 -8.61 -4.86
CA TYR A 718 -13.08 -9.27 -5.67
C TYR A 718 -11.85 -9.76 -4.89
N ALA A 719 -11.34 -10.93 -5.27
CA ALA A 719 -10.23 -11.59 -4.57
C ALA A 719 -8.94 -10.75 -4.59
N VAL A 720 -8.69 -9.99 -5.67
CA VAL A 720 -7.56 -9.05 -5.73
C VAL A 720 -7.73 -7.91 -4.73
N VAL A 721 -8.88 -7.21 -4.74
CA VAL A 721 -9.20 -6.11 -3.79
C VAL A 721 -9.02 -6.56 -2.33
N GLN A 722 -9.46 -7.79 -1.99
CA GLN A 722 -9.24 -8.32 -0.65
C GLN A 722 -7.76 -8.59 -0.36
N ALA A 723 -6.96 -9.06 -1.34
CA ALA A 723 -5.51 -9.16 -1.18
C ALA A 723 -4.83 -7.78 -0.99
N GLU A 724 -5.31 -6.72 -1.65
CA GLU A 724 -4.78 -5.35 -1.48
C GLU A 724 -5.09 -4.77 -0.09
N LYS A 725 -6.31 -5.03 0.40
CA LYS A 725 -6.76 -4.66 1.76
C LYS A 725 -5.93 -5.33 2.85
N LEU A 726 -5.46 -6.54 2.59
CA LEU A 726 -4.64 -7.35 3.49
C LEU A 726 -3.14 -7.10 3.34
N ALA A 727 -2.72 -6.45 2.25
CA ALA A 727 -1.31 -6.23 1.95
C ALA A 727 -0.64 -5.33 3.00
N PRO A 728 0.58 -5.69 3.43
CA PRO A 728 1.28 -4.96 4.47
C PRO A 728 1.71 -3.58 4.00
N ARG A 729 1.71 -2.65 4.96
CA ARG A 729 2.09 -1.25 4.82
C ARG A 729 3.21 -0.95 5.81
N PHE A 730 4.20 -0.18 5.39
CA PHE A 730 5.44 -0.02 6.13
C PHE A 730 5.69 1.45 6.42
N ASN A 731 5.81 1.79 7.70
CA ASN A 731 6.16 3.14 8.10
C ASN A 731 7.65 3.37 7.78
N VAL A 732 7.93 4.36 6.92
CA VAL A 732 9.30 4.82 6.65
C VAL A 732 9.57 5.96 7.63
N ALA A 733 10.62 5.85 8.44
CA ALA A 733 10.93 6.91 9.39
C ALA A 733 11.32 8.19 8.64
N VAL A 734 10.76 9.33 9.09
CA VAL A 734 11.17 10.67 8.69
C VAL A 734 11.97 11.24 9.85
N HIS A 735 13.22 11.65 9.60
CA HIS A 735 14.19 11.99 10.64
C HIS A 735 14.37 13.50 10.83
N SER A 736 14.11 14.29 9.79
CA SER A 736 14.13 15.75 9.85
C SER A 736 13.31 16.37 8.72
N ALA A 737 12.75 17.56 8.99
CA ALA A 737 12.11 18.41 8.00
C ALA A 737 12.83 19.77 7.92
N GLN A 738 13.01 20.29 6.71
CA GLN A 738 13.61 21.60 6.43
C GLN A 738 12.81 22.33 5.35
N LEU A 739 12.79 23.65 5.39
CA LEU A 739 12.12 24.52 4.43
C LEU A 739 13.16 25.45 3.78
N THR A 740 13.11 25.63 2.45
CA THR A 740 14.02 26.51 1.71
C THR A 740 13.79 28.01 2.03
N PRO A 741 14.76 28.92 1.79
CA PRO A 741 14.61 30.37 2.02
C PRO A 741 13.46 31.06 1.30
N ASP A 742 13.16 30.62 0.08
CA ASP A 742 11.98 31.07 -0.68
C ASP A 742 10.67 30.49 -0.13
N ARG A 743 10.77 29.53 0.79
CA ARG A 743 9.70 28.76 1.45
C ARG A 743 8.83 27.97 0.48
N ARG A 744 9.36 27.60 -0.69
CA ARG A 744 8.66 26.80 -1.72
C ARG A 744 9.02 25.33 -1.72
N THR A 745 10.00 24.87 -0.94
CA THR A 745 10.36 23.44 -0.88
C THR A 745 10.49 22.94 0.55
N LEU A 746 9.67 21.96 0.92
CA LEU A 746 9.82 21.16 2.13
C LEU A 746 10.69 19.93 1.81
N VAL A 747 11.86 19.86 2.42
CA VAL A 747 12.83 18.76 2.31
C VAL A 747 12.68 17.85 3.52
N LEU A 748 12.48 16.55 3.28
CA LEU A 748 12.28 15.53 4.30
C LEU A 748 13.40 14.48 4.20
N ALA A 749 14.17 14.28 5.27
CA ALA A 749 15.16 13.20 5.35
C ALA A 749 14.50 11.92 5.87
N THR A 750 14.79 10.78 5.25
CA THR A 750 14.07 9.52 5.51
C THR A 750 14.99 8.31 5.66
N ASP A 751 14.45 7.21 6.18
CA ASP A 751 15.05 5.90 5.93
C ASP A 751 15.02 5.53 4.43
N PRO A 752 15.87 4.58 3.97
CA PRO A 752 16.12 4.37 2.56
C PRO A 752 14.91 4.01 1.67
N LEU A 753 14.71 4.81 0.63
CA LEU A 753 13.67 4.69 -0.38
C LEU A 753 14.11 3.74 -1.52
N HIS A 754 14.28 2.45 -1.18
CA HIS A 754 14.93 1.49 -2.08
C HIS A 754 13.95 0.64 -2.91
N GLY A 755 12.80 0.25 -2.36
CA GLY A 755 11.87 -0.65 -3.07
C GLY A 755 11.03 0.08 -4.12
N ALA A 756 11.05 -0.41 -5.36
CA ALA A 756 10.26 0.12 -6.47
C ALA A 756 8.76 -0.19 -6.29
N GLY A 757 8.08 0.68 -5.55
CA GLY A 757 6.65 0.68 -5.28
C GLY A 757 6.19 2.08 -4.89
N HIS A 758 5.01 2.17 -4.28
CA HIS A 758 4.39 3.47 -3.96
C HIS A 758 4.59 3.88 -2.51
N TYR A 759 4.66 5.19 -2.32
CA TYR A 759 4.92 5.88 -1.05
C TYR A 759 3.85 6.97 -0.87
N ALA A 760 3.05 6.87 0.19
CA ALA A 760 2.09 7.90 0.58
C ALA A 760 2.64 8.75 1.71
N LEU A 761 2.54 10.06 1.54
CA LEU A 761 3.02 11.09 2.46
C LEU A 761 1.82 11.90 2.97
N THR A 762 1.47 11.69 4.25
CA THR A 762 0.52 12.52 4.98
C THR A 762 1.28 13.66 5.66
N LEU A 763 0.80 14.90 5.52
CA LEU A 763 1.40 16.12 6.10
C LEU A 763 0.40 16.88 7.00
N PRO A 764 0.86 17.81 7.86
CA PRO A 764 -0.01 18.76 8.56
C PRO A 764 -0.94 19.50 7.60
N GLY A 765 -2.10 19.95 8.10
CA GLY A 765 -3.15 20.55 7.28
C GLY A 765 -2.87 21.92 6.66
N MET A 766 -1.68 22.48 6.89
CA MET A 766 -1.22 23.78 6.39
C MET A 766 -2.20 24.95 6.60
N GLY A 767 -3.03 24.91 7.66
CA GLY A 767 -4.02 25.95 7.96
C GLY A 767 -5.45 25.67 7.44
N ARG A 768 -5.69 24.53 6.80
CA ARG A 768 -7.05 24.03 6.51
C ARG A 768 -7.96 24.14 7.74
N PRO A 769 -9.21 24.65 7.62
CA PRO A 769 -10.12 24.79 8.77
C PRO A 769 -10.35 23.48 9.53
N THR A 770 -10.40 23.56 10.86
CA THR A 770 -10.83 22.44 11.71
C THR A 770 -12.34 22.24 11.61
N LYS A 771 -12.84 21.07 12.06
CA LYS A 771 -14.27 20.72 12.01
C LYS A 771 -15.17 21.83 12.56
N ASP A 772 -14.83 22.38 13.73
CA ASP A 772 -15.58 23.45 14.40
C ASP A 772 -15.45 24.84 13.75
N LYS A 773 -14.61 24.97 12.71
CA LYS A 773 -14.41 26.17 11.88
C LYS A 773 -14.77 25.95 10.41
N THR A 774 -15.46 24.86 10.09
CA THR A 774 -15.93 24.56 8.73
C THR A 774 -16.91 25.64 8.26
N PRO A 775 -16.74 26.24 7.06
CA PRO A 775 -17.67 27.25 6.56
C PRO A 775 -19.12 26.75 6.51
N LYS A 776 -20.09 27.60 6.90
CA LYS A 776 -21.53 27.26 6.91
C LYS A 776 -21.97 26.72 5.55
N GLY A 777 -22.69 25.60 5.54
CA GLY A 777 -23.17 24.94 4.32
C GLY A 777 -22.15 24.01 3.64
N THR A 778 -20.88 24.00 4.08
CA THR A 778 -19.84 23.13 3.50
C THR A 778 -19.60 21.88 4.35
N LEU A 779 -19.10 20.81 3.72
CA LEU A 779 -18.78 19.54 4.37
C LEU A 779 -17.43 19.63 5.10
N PRO A 780 -17.32 19.15 6.35
CA PRO A 780 -16.08 19.19 7.10
C PRO A 780 -15.02 18.30 6.43
N GLN A 781 -13.77 18.76 6.47
CA GLN A 781 -12.61 18.02 5.97
C GLN A 781 -11.75 17.54 7.15
N HIS A 782 -11.08 16.40 7.00
CA HIS A 782 -9.98 16.01 7.89
C HIS A 782 -8.84 17.04 7.79
N PRO A 783 -8.14 17.40 8.89
CA PRO A 783 -7.16 18.47 8.85
C PRO A 783 -5.97 18.17 7.93
N GLN A 784 -5.36 16.99 8.04
CA GLN A 784 -4.17 16.60 7.26
C GLN A 784 -4.39 16.63 5.75
N ILE A 785 -3.32 16.93 5.00
CA ILE A 785 -3.24 16.74 3.55
C ILE A 785 -2.54 15.42 3.23
N ASP A 786 -2.75 14.90 2.02
CA ASP A 786 -2.18 13.63 1.57
C ASP A 786 -1.67 13.73 0.13
N LEU A 787 -0.48 13.17 -0.09
CA LEU A 787 0.22 13.13 -1.37
C LEU A 787 0.81 11.72 -1.58
N ASP A 788 1.10 11.32 -2.82
CA ASP A 788 1.85 10.10 -3.10
C ASP A 788 2.86 10.26 -4.24
N PHE A 789 3.85 9.37 -4.24
CA PHE A 789 4.89 9.23 -5.25
C PHE A 789 5.33 7.76 -5.37
N ASP A 790 6.19 7.49 -6.35
CA ASP A 790 6.93 6.24 -6.50
C ASP A 790 8.39 6.56 -6.90
N LEU A 791 9.18 5.53 -7.20
CA LEU A 791 10.60 5.68 -7.55
C LEU A 791 10.86 5.92 -9.05
N SER A 792 9.89 6.48 -9.78
CA SER A 792 10.05 6.86 -11.19
C SER A 792 10.97 8.07 -11.38
N GLY A 793 11.44 8.25 -12.61
CA GLY A 793 12.27 9.39 -13.04
C GLY A 793 13.76 9.08 -13.14
N CYS A 794 14.57 10.12 -13.07
CA CYS A 794 16.01 10.07 -13.23
C CYS A 794 16.73 11.10 -12.34
N GLU A 795 17.99 10.83 -11.99
CA GLU A 795 18.91 11.90 -11.61
C GLU A 795 19.26 12.72 -12.86
N ALA A 796 19.41 14.02 -12.72
CA ALA A 796 19.69 14.94 -13.82
C ALA A 796 20.71 16.00 -13.39
N THR A 797 21.67 16.33 -14.26
CA THR A 797 22.62 17.42 -14.06
C THR A 797 22.69 18.32 -15.29
N TRP A 798 22.91 19.60 -15.04
CA TRP A 798 23.14 20.62 -16.06
C TRP A 798 24.42 21.38 -15.74
N SER A 799 25.34 21.42 -16.70
CA SER A 799 26.66 22.05 -16.55
C SER A 799 26.89 23.12 -17.60
N LYS A 800 27.65 24.15 -17.23
CA LYS A 800 28.17 25.18 -18.15
C LYS A 800 29.66 25.34 -17.93
N ASN A 801 30.44 25.38 -19.01
CA ASN A 801 31.91 25.46 -18.95
C ASN A 801 32.53 24.39 -18.02
N LYS A 802 32.05 23.13 -18.12
CA LYS A 802 32.48 21.97 -17.30
C LYS A 802 32.27 22.14 -15.79
N LYS A 803 31.38 23.05 -15.36
CA LYS A 803 30.93 23.20 -13.98
C LYS A 803 29.44 22.88 -13.90
N VAL A 804 29.08 21.94 -13.01
CA VAL A 804 27.67 21.68 -12.67
C VAL A 804 27.08 22.96 -12.07
N VAL A 805 26.01 23.47 -12.69
CA VAL A 805 25.26 24.65 -12.21
C VAL A 805 23.89 24.28 -11.64
N TRP A 806 23.36 23.10 -11.98
CA TRP A 806 22.18 22.51 -11.35
C TRP A 806 22.30 20.98 -11.30
N SER A 807 21.77 20.37 -10.24
CA SER A 807 21.67 18.92 -10.06
C SER A 807 20.41 18.60 -9.28
N GLY A 808 19.70 17.53 -9.66
CA GLY A 808 18.44 17.14 -9.03
C GLY A 808 17.82 15.89 -9.66
N TRP A 809 16.51 15.79 -9.55
CA TRP A 809 15.68 14.72 -10.14
C TRP A 809 14.85 15.30 -11.29
N LEU A 810 14.46 14.48 -12.26
CA LEU A 810 13.42 14.82 -13.23
C LEU A 810 12.41 13.66 -13.39
N PRO A 811 11.11 13.95 -13.60
CA PRO A 811 10.10 12.90 -13.76
C PRO A 811 10.19 12.15 -15.09
N SER A 812 10.82 12.75 -16.12
CA SER A 812 10.90 12.20 -17.48
C SER A 812 12.30 12.36 -18.07
N LEU A 813 12.64 11.48 -19.00
CA LEU A 813 13.88 11.51 -19.78
C LEU A 813 13.84 12.53 -20.92
N ASP A 814 12.65 12.98 -21.31
CA ASP A 814 12.41 14.12 -22.21
C ASP A 814 12.29 15.41 -21.36
N PRO A 815 13.21 16.39 -21.48
CA PRO A 815 13.19 17.63 -20.71
C PRO A 815 11.99 18.54 -20.99
N ALA A 816 11.38 18.50 -22.18
CA ALA A 816 10.19 19.28 -22.47
C ALA A 816 8.99 18.69 -21.72
N THR A 817 8.88 17.37 -21.71
CA THR A 817 7.90 16.64 -20.88
C THR A 817 8.18 16.81 -19.39
N ALA A 818 9.44 16.75 -18.96
CA ALA A 818 9.83 16.95 -17.56
C ALA A 818 9.53 18.37 -17.07
N ARG A 819 9.76 19.39 -17.91
CA ARG A 819 9.41 20.80 -17.65
C ARG A 819 7.91 20.97 -17.40
N LYS A 820 7.06 20.27 -18.16
CA LYS A 820 5.61 20.30 -17.93
C LYS A 820 5.18 19.64 -16.62
N PHE A 821 5.73 18.48 -16.27
CA PHE A 821 5.44 17.83 -14.99
C PHE A 821 6.12 18.47 -13.76
N THR A 822 6.82 19.60 -13.93
CA THR A 822 7.50 20.39 -12.88
C THR A 822 7.10 21.87 -12.86
N GLU A 823 6.03 22.28 -13.56
CA GLU A 823 5.54 23.67 -13.52
C GLU A 823 5.09 24.06 -12.09
N GLY A 824 5.56 25.21 -11.61
CA GLY A 824 5.31 25.71 -10.25
C GLY A 824 6.30 25.21 -9.18
N SER A 825 7.32 24.43 -9.54
CA SER A 825 8.40 24.03 -8.63
C SER A 825 9.57 25.02 -8.68
N GLY A 826 9.92 25.59 -7.53
CA GLY A 826 11.09 26.48 -7.39
C GLY A 826 12.41 25.78 -7.70
N THR A 827 12.58 24.52 -7.26
CA THR A 827 13.80 23.73 -7.56
C THR A 827 14.01 23.55 -9.07
N HIS A 828 12.95 23.39 -9.86
CA HIS A 828 13.04 23.16 -11.31
C HIS A 828 13.02 24.46 -12.12
N GLU A 829 12.34 25.52 -11.67
CA GLU A 829 12.44 26.86 -12.26
C GLU A 829 13.90 27.36 -12.32
N LEU A 830 14.73 27.01 -11.32
CA LEU A 830 16.18 27.26 -11.35
C LEU A 830 16.90 26.53 -12.49
N LEU A 831 16.56 25.26 -12.77
CA LEU A 831 17.11 24.53 -13.93
C LEU A 831 16.74 25.25 -15.23
N TRP A 832 15.44 25.48 -15.45
CA TRP A 832 14.94 26.05 -16.70
C TRP A 832 15.44 27.49 -16.96
N SER A 833 15.80 28.22 -15.90
CA SER A 833 16.46 29.54 -15.98
C SER A 833 17.96 29.41 -16.26
N ALA A 834 18.66 28.50 -15.56
CA ALA A 834 20.09 28.23 -15.76
C ALA A 834 20.39 27.58 -17.12
N SER A 835 19.40 26.92 -17.75
CA SER A 835 19.49 26.25 -19.05
C SER A 835 19.19 27.15 -20.26
N SER A 836 19.33 28.45 -20.09
CA SER A 836 19.35 29.45 -21.16
C SER A 836 20.61 29.31 -22.02
N GLY A 837 20.45 28.93 -23.29
CA GLY A 837 21.58 28.69 -24.21
C GLY A 837 22.34 27.38 -23.94
N VAL A 838 23.55 27.29 -24.49
CA VAL A 838 24.34 26.05 -24.62
C VAL A 838 24.94 25.59 -23.28
N GLY A 839 24.95 24.27 -23.06
CA GLY A 839 25.57 23.60 -21.91
C GLY A 839 25.76 22.09 -22.14
N GLU A 840 26.11 21.37 -21.07
CA GLU A 840 26.23 19.91 -21.05
C GLU A 840 25.08 19.37 -20.17
N PHE A 841 24.27 18.43 -20.67
CA PHE A 841 23.16 17.83 -19.94
C PHE A 841 23.39 16.33 -19.75
N ALA A 842 23.20 15.82 -18.54
CA ALA A 842 23.32 14.39 -18.26
C ALA A 842 22.17 13.86 -17.40
N LEU A 843 21.71 12.65 -17.71
CA LEU A 843 20.66 11.91 -17.01
C LEU A 843 21.18 10.55 -16.54
N LYS A 844 20.75 10.07 -15.37
CA LYS A 844 20.99 8.70 -14.89
C LYS A 844 19.71 8.05 -14.43
N THR A 845 19.44 6.84 -14.91
CA THR A 845 18.18 6.13 -14.70
C THR A 845 18.37 4.61 -14.80
N GLN A 846 17.32 3.87 -14.50
CA GLN A 846 17.18 2.43 -14.66
C GLN A 846 15.93 2.13 -15.47
N LEU A 847 16.08 1.62 -16.68
CA LEU A 847 14.95 1.34 -17.57
C LEU A 847 14.34 -0.03 -17.27
N ASN A 848 13.04 -0.06 -16.97
CA ASN A 848 12.25 -1.29 -16.84
C ASN A 848 11.56 -1.62 -18.18
N LEU A 849 12.30 -2.22 -19.10
CA LEU A 849 11.83 -2.55 -20.45
C LEU A 849 11.05 -3.87 -20.55
N ASN A 850 10.57 -4.43 -19.43
CA ASN A 850 9.88 -5.73 -19.43
C ASN A 850 8.38 -5.59 -19.72
N GLN A 851 7.86 -6.26 -20.77
CA GLN A 851 6.43 -6.28 -21.11
C GLN A 851 5.94 -4.85 -21.45
N MET A 852 6.31 -4.38 -22.65
CA MET A 852 6.04 -3.02 -23.15
C MET A 852 4.87 -2.96 -24.15
N LEU A 853 4.58 -4.06 -24.86
CA LEU A 853 3.36 -4.32 -25.64
C LEU A 853 2.68 -5.62 -25.16
N ARG A 854 2.69 -5.85 -23.85
CA ARG A 854 2.11 -7.04 -23.22
C ARG A 854 1.31 -6.62 -21.98
N PRO A 855 -0.01 -6.89 -21.92
CA PRO A 855 -0.79 -6.63 -20.72
C PRO A 855 -0.29 -7.45 -19.51
N ALA A 856 -0.48 -6.93 -18.31
CA ALA A 856 -0.09 -7.59 -17.07
C ALA A 856 -0.96 -8.83 -16.78
N VAL A 857 -0.34 -10.02 -16.81
CA VAL A 857 -0.99 -11.29 -16.44
C VAL A 857 -1.38 -11.26 -14.95
N GLN A 858 -2.66 -11.44 -14.66
CA GLN A 858 -3.20 -11.32 -13.31
C GLN A 858 -2.64 -12.37 -12.33
N PRO A 859 -2.42 -12.05 -11.05
CA PRO A 859 -1.93 -13.01 -10.05
C PRO A 859 -2.79 -14.28 -9.96
N GLY A 860 -2.14 -15.44 -10.04
CA GLY A 860 -2.78 -16.76 -9.99
C GLY A 860 -3.34 -17.25 -11.33
N SER A 861 -3.57 -16.37 -12.30
CA SER A 861 -4.01 -16.72 -13.64
C SER A 861 -2.83 -17.05 -14.57
N LYS A 862 -3.10 -17.68 -15.72
CA LYS A 862 -2.10 -18.08 -16.72
C LYS A 862 -2.65 -17.86 -18.13
N LEU A 863 -1.75 -17.53 -19.07
CA LEU A 863 -2.03 -17.67 -20.49
C LEU A 863 -1.93 -19.15 -20.89
N ASP A 864 -2.69 -19.54 -21.91
CA ASP A 864 -2.66 -20.85 -22.56
C ASP A 864 -1.57 -20.94 -23.65
N TYR A 865 -0.88 -19.84 -23.94
CA TYR A 865 0.26 -19.73 -24.84
C TYR A 865 1.44 -19.02 -24.17
N GLU A 866 2.65 -19.23 -24.71
CA GLU A 866 3.83 -18.43 -24.34
C GLU A 866 3.95 -17.24 -25.31
N PRO A 867 3.93 -15.98 -24.83
CA PRO A 867 4.09 -14.82 -25.71
C PRO A 867 5.46 -14.80 -26.40
N PRO A 868 5.53 -14.47 -27.71
CA PRO A 868 6.80 -14.44 -28.41
C PRO A 868 7.74 -13.40 -27.79
N ALA A 869 9.05 -13.67 -27.88
CA ALA A 869 10.07 -12.87 -27.24
C ALA A 869 10.08 -11.42 -27.75
N GLU A 870 9.63 -10.51 -26.90
CA GLU A 870 9.72 -9.06 -27.10
C GLU A 870 11.19 -8.62 -27.03
N SER A 871 11.58 -7.64 -27.85
CA SER A 871 12.82 -6.88 -27.71
C SER A 871 12.50 -5.41 -28.00
N VAL A 872 12.84 -4.55 -27.05
CA VAL A 872 12.42 -3.15 -27.03
C VAL A 872 13.54 -2.29 -27.59
N ASN A 873 13.22 -1.39 -28.52
CA ASN A 873 14.11 -0.34 -28.96
C ASN A 873 13.65 0.97 -28.31
N VAL A 874 14.47 1.55 -27.44
CA VAL A 874 14.25 2.92 -26.92
C VAL A 874 14.94 3.89 -27.87
N GLY A 875 14.13 4.75 -28.51
CA GLY A 875 14.61 5.80 -29.40
C GLY A 875 14.87 7.08 -28.62
N LEU A 876 16.10 7.60 -28.74
CA LEU A 876 16.56 8.89 -28.22
C LEU A 876 16.97 9.74 -29.42
N ALA A 877 16.44 10.95 -29.56
CA ALA A 877 16.81 11.85 -30.64
C ALA A 877 17.11 13.27 -30.13
N VAL A 878 18.25 13.84 -30.54
CA VAL A 878 18.78 15.16 -30.14
C VAL A 878 19.40 15.87 -31.35
N SER A 879 19.57 17.20 -31.36
CA SER A 879 20.22 17.89 -32.50
C SER A 879 21.72 17.63 -32.61
N ASP A 880 22.41 17.66 -31.47
CA ASP A 880 23.88 17.69 -31.38
C ASP A 880 24.44 16.30 -31.01
N SER A 881 25.57 16.22 -30.28
CA SER A 881 26.16 14.94 -29.86
C SER A 881 25.35 14.24 -28.77
N LEU A 882 25.37 12.90 -28.82
CA LEU A 882 24.72 12.03 -27.86
C LEU A 882 25.71 10.95 -27.42
N GLU A 883 26.01 10.87 -26.12
CA GLU A 883 26.65 9.72 -25.50
C GLU A 883 25.60 8.93 -24.72
N VAL A 884 25.58 7.61 -24.87
CA VAL A 884 24.74 6.72 -24.04
C VAL A 884 25.62 5.64 -23.43
N ILE A 885 25.74 5.65 -22.11
CA ILE A 885 26.48 4.65 -21.34
C ILE A 885 25.45 3.71 -20.69
N ALA A 886 25.29 2.53 -21.30
CA ALA A 886 24.43 1.46 -20.78
C ALA A 886 25.30 0.22 -20.47
N PRO A 887 25.83 0.08 -19.23
CA PRO A 887 26.87 -0.93 -18.91
C PRO A 887 26.46 -2.38 -19.19
N ASP A 888 25.17 -2.69 -19.07
CA ASP A 888 24.59 -4.02 -19.29
C ASP A 888 24.06 -4.25 -20.72
N ALA A 889 24.12 -3.24 -21.59
CA ALA A 889 23.63 -3.28 -22.98
C ALA A 889 24.76 -3.22 -24.03
N LYS A 890 25.95 -3.74 -23.67
CA LYS A 890 27.14 -3.77 -24.54
C LYS A 890 26.83 -4.44 -25.89
N GLY A 891 27.06 -3.70 -26.98
CA GLY A 891 26.77 -4.14 -28.35
C GLY A 891 25.31 -4.00 -28.81
N ALA A 892 24.40 -3.55 -27.94
CA ALA A 892 22.97 -3.35 -28.25
C ALA A 892 22.57 -1.87 -28.41
N LEU A 893 23.51 -0.94 -28.19
CA LEU A 893 23.40 0.48 -28.52
C LEU A 893 23.82 0.72 -29.98
N ARG A 894 23.06 1.56 -30.69
CA ARG A 894 23.45 2.18 -31.96
C ARG A 894 23.32 3.69 -31.84
N ILE A 895 24.24 4.43 -32.45
CA ILE A 895 24.18 5.88 -32.57
C ILE A 895 24.44 6.22 -34.03
N GLU A 896 23.50 6.93 -34.64
CA GLU A 896 23.51 7.32 -36.05
C GLU A 896 23.32 8.84 -36.12
N GLY A 897 24.00 9.52 -37.04
CA GLY A 897 23.95 10.98 -37.19
C GLY A 897 23.69 11.38 -38.64
N ASN A 898 22.76 12.30 -38.86
CA ASN A 898 22.34 12.73 -40.20
C ASN A 898 22.75 14.17 -40.58
N GLY A 899 23.55 14.84 -39.73
CA GLY A 899 24.03 16.20 -39.94
C GLY A 899 23.16 17.32 -39.35
N SER A 900 21.94 17.02 -38.88
CA SER A 900 21.08 17.96 -38.14
C SER A 900 20.41 17.34 -36.91
N GLN A 901 20.52 16.02 -36.75
CA GLN A 901 20.05 15.25 -35.61
C GLN A 901 20.95 14.02 -35.40
N THR A 902 21.23 13.69 -34.14
CA THR A 902 21.79 12.41 -33.71
C THR A 902 20.69 11.56 -33.09
N THR A 903 20.57 10.31 -33.55
CA THR A 903 19.63 9.31 -33.04
C THR A 903 20.37 8.18 -32.35
N GLY A 904 20.11 8.02 -31.06
CA GLY A 904 20.54 6.85 -30.28
C GLY A 904 19.41 5.84 -30.20
N VAL A 905 19.69 4.58 -30.52
CA VAL A 905 18.76 3.47 -30.32
C VAL A 905 19.39 2.49 -29.33
N LEU A 906 18.80 2.43 -28.13
CA LEU A 906 19.16 1.44 -27.12
C LEU A 906 18.23 0.23 -27.26
N ARG A 907 18.75 -0.92 -27.69
CA ARG A 907 18.00 -2.17 -27.71
C ARG A 907 18.13 -2.92 -26.37
N GLY A 908 16.99 -3.24 -25.77
CA GLY A 908 16.87 -4.10 -24.60
C GLY A 908 16.25 -5.46 -24.92
N SER A 909 16.60 -6.46 -24.11
CA SER A 909 15.85 -7.72 -24.00
C SER A 909 15.12 -7.75 -22.65
N PRO A 910 13.78 -7.64 -22.62
CA PRO A 910 12.92 -7.92 -21.47
C PRO A 910 13.40 -9.08 -20.61
N LYS A 911 13.57 -8.84 -19.31
CA LYS A 911 13.80 -9.87 -18.30
C LYS A 911 13.05 -9.48 -17.03
N SER A 912 12.11 -10.33 -16.61
CA SER A 912 11.27 -10.06 -15.43
C SER A 912 12.12 -9.80 -14.19
N GLY A 913 11.76 -8.75 -13.44
CA GLY A 913 12.51 -8.29 -12.28
C GLY A 913 13.95 -7.84 -12.59
N ARG A 914 14.22 -7.28 -13.78
CA ARG A 914 15.51 -6.64 -14.09
C ARG A 914 15.31 -5.30 -14.79
N THR A 915 16.04 -4.31 -14.31
CA THR A 915 16.26 -3.02 -14.96
C THR A 915 17.51 -3.04 -15.84
N THR A 916 17.65 -2.06 -16.72
CA THR A 916 18.92 -1.73 -17.41
C THR A 916 19.38 -0.35 -16.94
N PRO A 917 20.50 -0.23 -16.21
CA PRO A 917 21.09 1.07 -15.88
C PRO A 917 21.55 1.82 -17.13
N VAL A 918 21.21 3.10 -17.22
CA VAL A 918 21.58 3.98 -18.35
C VAL A 918 21.99 5.36 -17.83
N GLU A 919 23.13 5.84 -18.29
CA GLU A 919 23.50 7.25 -18.27
C GLU A 919 23.42 7.81 -19.70
N ILE A 920 22.72 8.93 -19.88
CA ILE A 920 22.59 9.64 -21.16
C ILE A 920 23.30 10.98 -21.00
N ARG A 921 24.15 11.38 -21.95
CA ARG A 921 24.74 12.72 -22.00
C ARG A 921 24.52 13.37 -23.36
N VAL A 922 24.29 14.68 -23.34
CA VAL A 922 24.12 15.52 -24.53
C VAL A 922 25.05 16.72 -24.35
N ASP A 923 26.11 16.78 -25.15
CA ASP A 923 26.98 17.95 -25.19
C ASP A 923 26.37 19.02 -26.10
N SER A 924 26.72 20.28 -25.87
CA SER A 924 26.13 21.44 -26.57
C SER A 924 24.59 21.52 -26.48
N ALA A 925 23.98 20.80 -25.55
CA ALA A 925 22.56 20.82 -25.30
C ALA A 925 22.04 22.23 -25.03
N VAL A 926 20.79 22.50 -25.41
CA VAL A 926 20.06 23.74 -25.13
C VAL A 926 18.66 23.35 -24.68
N LEU A 927 18.36 23.41 -23.37
CA LEU A 927 17.06 22.91 -22.87
C LEU A 927 15.87 23.84 -23.18
N SER A 928 16.12 25.00 -23.83
CA SER A 928 15.11 25.79 -24.52
C SER A 928 14.79 25.31 -25.95
N GLY A 929 15.34 24.17 -26.38
CA GLY A 929 15.27 23.58 -27.72
C GLY A 929 16.70 23.33 -28.22
N PRO A 930 17.13 22.07 -28.48
CA PRO A 930 16.40 20.97 -29.12
C PRO A 930 15.42 20.17 -28.25
N LYS A 931 14.61 19.36 -28.94
CA LYS A 931 13.89 18.23 -28.32
C LYS A 931 14.90 17.11 -28.01
N VAL A 932 14.89 16.58 -26.78
CA VAL A 932 15.37 15.22 -26.50
C VAL A 932 14.15 14.31 -26.57
N VAL A 933 13.83 13.80 -27.76
CA VAL A 933 12.62 12.97 -27.93
C VAL A 933 12.92 11.56 -27.43
N VAL A 934 12.10 11.08 -26.49
CA VAL A 934 12.19 9.72 -25.94
C VAL A 934 10.94 8.92 -26.29
N ASN A 935 11.11 7.85 -27.05
CA ASN A 935 10.04 6.96 -27.49
C ASN A 935 10.46 5.49 -27.39
N TYR A 936 9.52 4.56 -27.55
CA TYR A 936 9.83 3.14 -27.72
C TYR A 936 9.10 2.50 -28.90
N SER A 937 9.67 1.39 -29.37
CA SER A 937 9.09 0.43 -30.30
C SER A 937 9.55 -0.99 -29.91
N THR A 938 9.04 -2.04 -30.56
CA THR A 938 9.52 -3.41 -30.36
C THR A 938 9.98 -4.05 -31.67
N ASN A 939 10.44 -5.30 -31.59
CA ASN A 939 10.65 -6.19 -32.73
C ASN A 939 9.34 -6.58 -33.44
N GLU A 940 8.20 -6.54 -32.75
CA GLU A 940 6.89 -6.90 -33.29
C GLU A 940 6.18 -5.71 -33.93
N ASP A 941 6.39 -4.50 -33.39
CA ASP A 941 5.82 -3.28 -33.93
C ASP A 941 6.80 -2.11 -33.86
N LYS A 942 7.14 -1.57 -35.04
CA LYS A 942 8.06 -0.45 -35.23
C LYS A 942 7.43 0.93 -34.99
N ARG A 943 6.10 1.01 -34.83
CA ARG A 943 5.41 2.29 -34.59
C ARG A 943 5.89 2.90 -33.26
N PRO A 944 6.40 4.15 -33.26
CA PRO A 944 6.92 4.78 -32.05
C PRO A 944 5.80 5.12 -31.09
N ARG A 945 6.05 4.94 -29.79
CA ARG A 945 5.13 5.23 -28.69
C ARG A 945 5.79 6.11 -27.62
N PRO A 946 5.03 6.96 -26.90
CA PRO A 946 5.56 7.74 -25.78
C PRO A 946 6.17 6.82 -24.72
N PHE A 947 7.32 7.19 -24.16
CA PHE A 947 7.94 6.40 -23.10
C PHE A 947 7.24 6.66 -21.74
N PRO A 948 6.60 5.67 -21.08
CA PRO A 948 5.83 5.92 -19.85
C PRO A 948 6.75 6.19 -18.66
N LEU A 949 6.36 7.12 -17.78
CA LEU A 949 7.20 7.57 -16.66
C LEU A 949 7.66 6.41 -15.74
N HIS A 950 6.75 5.50 -15.41
CA HIS A 950 7.00 4.33 -14.55
C HIS A 950 7.97 3.29 -15.16
N ARG A 951 8.44 3.50 -16.39
CA ARG A 951 9.44 2.66 -17.07
C ARG A 951 10.86 3.20 -16.95
N ALA A 952 11.05 4.42 -16.43
CA ALA A 952 12.32 4.97 -16.00
C ALA A 952 12.32 5.08 -14.47
N LEU A 953 13.22 4.38 -13.79
CA LEU A 953 13.35 4.41 -12.33
C LEU A 953 14.64 5.12 -11.92
N VAL A 954 14.65 5.71 -10.73
CA VAL A 954 15.84 6.37 -10.17
C VAL A 954 17.02 5.39 -9.96
N PRO A 955 18.29 5.84 -10.00
CA PRO A 955 19.46 4.97 -9.96
C PRO A 955 19.61 4.05 -8.74
N TRP A 956 18.91 4.32 -7.64
CA TRP A 956 18.93 3.55 -6.39
C TRP A 956 17.70 2.64 -6.17
N ALA A 957 16.76 2.59 -7.11
CA ALA A 957 15.56 1.77 -6.99
C ALA A 957 15.83 0.30 -7.30
N ASP A 958 15.27 -0.63 -6.51
CA ASP A 958 15.31 -2.07 -6.75
C ASP A 958 13.90 -2.64 -6.93
N THR A 959 13.70 -3.34 -8.06
CA THR A 959 12.44 -4.02 -8.41
C THR A 959 12.26 -5.36 -7.69
N LYS A 960 13.25 -5.82 -6.92
CA LYS A 960 13.20 -7.05 -6.10
C LYS A 960 13.16 -6.79 -4.60
N ALA A 961 13.40 -5.56 -4.15
CA ALA A 961 13.50 -5.27 -2.72
C ALA A 961 12.14 -5.41 -2.04
N GLU A 962 12.09 -6.26 -1.02
CA GLU A 962 10.95 -6.38 -0.13
C GLU A 962 10.82 -5.10 0.70
N ILE A 963 9.88 -4.23 0.29
CA ILE A 963 9.52 -2.99 1.00
C ILE A 963 9.29 -3.33 2.49
N GLY A 964 9.86 -2.51 3.37
CA GLY A 964 9.74 -2.69 4.82
C GLY A 964 10.83 -3.52 5.49
N LYS A 965 11.70 -4.19 4.74
CA LYS A 965 12.97 -4.67 5.31
C LYS A 965 13.94 -3.50 5.50
N PRO A 966 14.60 -3.38 6.67
CA PRO A 966 15.70 -2.43 6.84
C PRO A 966 16.83 -2.73 5.84
N ILE A 967 17.29 -1.70 5.13
CA ILE A 967 18.40 -1.79 4.18
C ILE A 967 19.42 -0.73 4.58
N GLU A 968 20.65 -1.17 4.87
CA GLU A 968 21.79 -0.26 5.03
C GLU A 968 22.37 0.02 3.65
N LEU A 969 22.16 1.25 3.14
CA LEU A 969 22.82 1.71 1.92
C LEU A 969 24.34 1.73 2.14
N ALA A 970 25.10 1.32 1.13
CA ALA A 970 26.56 1.28 1.20
C ALA A 970 27.14 2.64 1.61
N ARG A 971 28.21 2.61 2.43
CA ARG A 971 28.92 3.82 2.87
C ARG A 971 29.35 4.65 1.65
N PRO A 972 29.07 5.97 1.63
CA PRO A 972 29.60 6.88 0.61
C PRO A 972 31.13 6.79 0.52
N LYS A 973 31.66 6.58 -0.70
CA LYS A 973 33.10 6.37 -0.96
C LYS A 973 33.94 7.58 -0.56
N GLU A 974 33.33 8.76 -0.57
CA GLU A 974 33.89 10.03 -0.13
C GLU A 974 34.32 10.01 1.36
N LEU A 975 33.80 9.05 2.14
CA LEU A 975 34.17 8.83 3.54
C LEU A 975 35.32 7.83 3.73
N ASP A 976 35.82 7.18 2.67
CA ASP A 976 36.85 6.15 2.79
C ASP A 976 38.16 6.70 3.41
N GLY A 977 38.75 5.93 4.31
CA GLY A 977 39.89 6.37 5.14
C GLY A 977 39.57 7.45 6.20
N GLY A 978 38.34 7.94 6.28
CA GLY A 978 37.87 8.84 7.33
C GLY A 978 37.68 8.14 8.68
N SER A 979 37.95 8.85 9.78
CA SER A 979 37.97 8.35 11.15
C SER A 979 37.01 9.08 12.08
N TRP A 980 35.98 8.36 12.55
CA TRP A 980 34.97 8.83 13.51
C TRP A 980 35.58 9.48 14.77
N ALA A 981 36.65 8.90 15.31
CA ALA A 981 37.30 9.39 16.53
C ALA A 981 38.11 10.69 16.33
N ARG A 982 38.60 10.95 15.12
CA ARG A 982 39.22 12.24 14.75
C ARG A 982 38.11 13.26 14.42
N GLY A 983 37.07 12.86 13.71
CA GLY A 983 35.91 13.71 13.40
C GLY A 983 35.21 14.25 14.63
N ARG A 984 35.07 13.44 15.69
CA ARG A 984 34.55 13.92 16.99
C ARG A 984 35.43 15.04 17.57
N LYS A 985 36.76 14.96 17.45
CA LYS A 985 37.67 16.03 17.91
C LYS A 985 37.51 17.29 17.08
N VAL A 986 37.28 17.17 15.76
CA VAL A 986 36.97 18.31 14.88
C VAL A 986 35.65 18.97 15.29
N PHE A 987 34.57 18.21 15.51
CA PHE A 987 33.25 18.76 15.90
C PHE A 987 33.30 19.58 17.20
N PHE A 988 34.03 19.09 18.21
CA PHE A 988 34.26 19.76 19.50
C PHE A 988 35.48 20.69 19.50
N SER A 989 36.00 21.09 18.35
CA SER A 989 37.10 22.06 18.24
C SER A 989 36.60 23.49 18.09
N GLU A 990 37.39 24.46 18.54
CA GLU A 990 37.15 25.88 18.24
C GLU A 990 37.22 26.20 16.74
N GLN A 991 38.07 25.48 15.98
CA GLN A 991 38.25 25.67 14.53
C GLN A 991 36.97 25.38 13.73
N ALA A 992 36.24 24.32 14.07
CA ALA A 992 34.94 24.03 13.47
C ALA A 992 33.78 24.75 14.20
N SER A 993 33.88 24.92 15.51
CA SER A 993 32.88 25.53 16.41
C SER A 993 31.46 24.91 16.39
N CYS A 994 31.24 23.80 15.68
CA CYS A 994 29.92 23.16 15.50
C CYS A 994 29.19 22.91 16.82
N PHE A 995 29.93 22.43 17.84
CA PHE A 995 29.40 22.12 19.16
C PHE A 995 28.80 23.32 19.92
N LYS A 996 29.07 24.58 19.51
CA LYS A 996 28.52 25.77 20.19
C LYS A 996 27.03 25.95 19.92
N CYS A 997 26.58 25.57 18.73
CA CYS A 997 25.17 25.66 18.33
C CYS A 997 24.46 24.31 18.41
N HIS A 998 25.14 23.21 18.03
CA HIS A 998 24.52 21.88 17.87
C HIS A 998 24.93 20.89 18.97
N SER A 999 24.03 19.98 19.32
CA SER A 999 24.32 18.79 20.10
C SER A 999 24.55 17.56 19.22
N VAL A 1000 25.40 16.65 19.68
CA VAL A 1000 25.47 15.25 19.22
C VAL A 1000 25.55 14.36 20.46
N HIS A 1001 24.69 13.34 20.54
CA HIS A 1001 24.56 12.45 21.70
C HIS A 1001 24.44 13.23 23.03
N SER A 1002 23.57 14.25 23.04
CA SER A 1002 23.34 15.18 24.16
C SER A 1002 24.58 15.97 24.63
N GLN A 1003 25.59 16.16 23.77
CA GLN A 1003 26.79 16.97 24.05
C GLN A 1003 26.92 18.10 23.02
N GLY A 1004 26.92 19.35 23.50
CA GLY A 1004 26.99 20.57 22.68
C GLY A 1004 25.94 21.59 23.09
N GLY A 1005 25.76 22.62 22.27
CA GLY A 1005 24.72 23.64 22.40
C GLY A 1005 23.35 23.14 21.93
N SER A 1006 22.34 24.01 22.00
CA SER A 1006 20.96 23.70 21.60
C SER A 1006 20.33 24.74 20.68
N ILE A 1007 21.11 25.69 20.15
CA ILE A 1007 20.62 26.78 19.28
C ILE A 1007 20.30 26.24 17.88
N GLY A 1008 21.10 25.31 17.36
CA GLY A 1008 20.81 24.53 16.16
C GLY A 1008 20.24 23.14 16.49
N PRO A 1009 19.76 22.38 15.49
CA PRO A 1009 19.22 21.03 15.68
C PRO A 1009 20.23 20.05 16.30
N ASP A 1010 19.73 19.03 17.01
CA ASP A 1010 20.53 17.87 17.41
C ASP A 1010 20.91 17.05 16.16
N LEU A 1011 22.20 16.80 15.98
CA LEU A 1011 22.76 16.16 14.79
C LEU A 1011 23.00 14.64 14.98
N THR A 1012 22.55 14.05 16.10
CA THR A 1012 22.65 12.61 16.38
C THR A 1012 22.11 11.73 15.25
N ASN A 1013 21.05 12.17 14.57
CA ASN A 1013 20.40 11.39 13.51
C ASN A 1013 20.96 11.65 12.10
N LEU A 1014 22.04 12.44 11.94
CA LEU A 1014 22.63 12.68 10.62
C LEU A 1014 23.12 11.40 9.91
N ILE A 1015 23.37 10.32 10.64
CA ILE A 1015 23.67 8.98 10.09
C ILE A 1015 22.54 8.43 9.17
N HIS A 1016 21.34 9.02 9.21
CA HIS A 1016 20.23 8.67 8.32
C HIS A 1016 20.14 9.54 7.05
N ARG A 1017 20.99 10.57 6.88
CA ARG A 1017 21.05 11.39 5.64
C ARG A 1017 22.08 10.86 4.64
N ASP A 1018 21.96 11.32 3.40
CA ASP A 1018 22.99 11.13 2.39
C ASP A 1018 24.16 12.14 2.56
N TYR A 1019 25.31 11.79 1.96
CA TYR A 1019 26.53 12.58 2.04
C TYR A 1019 26.41 13.95 1.35
N GLY A 1020 25.77 14.01 0.18
CA GLY A 1020 25.65 15.24 -0.61
C GLY A 1020 24.85 16.30 0.12
N SER A 1021 23.72 15.91 0.72
CA SER A 1021 22.88 16.79 1.52
C SER A 1021 23.57 17.31 2.77
N VAL A 1022 24.36 16.50 3.49
CA VAL A 1022 25.07 16.98 4.68
C VAL A 1022 26.27 17.87 4.31
N VAL A 1023 26.96 17.61 3.20
CA VAL A 1023 28.00 18.52 2.68
C VAL A 1023 27.39 19.86 2.25
N ARG A 1024 26.27 19.84 1.53
CA ARG A 1024 25.48 21.02 1.16
C ARG A 1024 25.05 21.80 2.40
N ASP A 1025 24.41 21.17 3.38
CA ASP A 1025 23.89 21.84 4.57
C ASP A 1025 25.01 22.41 5.49
N ILE A 1026 26.26 21.93 5.40
CA ILE A 1026 27.41 22.53 6.12
C ILE A 1026 28.11 23.65 5.31
N THR A 1027 28.05 23.61 3.98
CA THR A 1027 28.67 24.64 3.11
C THR A 1027 27.73 25.80 2.79
N GLN A 1028 26.44 25.51 2.70
CA GLN A 1028 25.32 26.41 2.43
C GLN A 1028 24.23 26.17 3.49
N PRO A 1029 24.48 26.45 4.78
CA PRO A 1029 23.51 26.25 5.88
C PRO A 1029 22.21 27.04 5.75
N SER A 1030 22.15 28.03 4.85
CA SER A 1030 20.90 28.69 4.48
C SER A 1030 20.10 27.93 3.40
N PHE A 1031 20.60 26.85 2.79
CA PHE A 1031 19.91 26.14 1.70
C PHE A 1031 18.51 25.62 2.08
N ALA A 1032 18.39 25.00 3.25
CA ALA A 1032 17.11 24.59 3.82
C ALA A 1032 17.19 24.56 5.35
N ILE A 1033 16.32 25.31 6.03
CA ILE A 1033 16.34 25.53 7.47
C ILE A 1033 15.17 24.77 8.11
N ASN A 1034 15.40 24.06 9.22
CA ASN A 1034 14.30 23.40 9.95
C ASN A 1034 13.30 24.48 10.45
N PRO A 1035 11.97 24.35 10.18
CA PRO A 1035 10.95 25.31 10.61
C PRO A 1035 11.04 25.73 12.08
N ASP A 1036 11.36 24.80 12.99
CA ASP A 1036 11.45 25.04 14.44
C ASP A 1036 12.75 25.78 14.84
N PHE A 1037 13.63 26.04 13.87
CA PHE A 1037 14.95 26.66 14.03
C PHE A 1037 15.16 27.85 13.08
N VAL A 1038 14.10 28.35 12.43
CA VAL A 1038 14.15 29.56 11.60
C VAL A 1038 14.56 30.75 12.47
N ALA A 1039 15.68 31.37 12.12
CA ALA A 1039 16.15 32.57 12.78
C ALA A 1039 15.16 33.73 12.57
N SER A 1040 15.11 34.66 13.52
CA SER A 1040 14.32 35.88 13.37
C SER A 1040 15.15 37.11 13.73
N VAL A 1041 14.82 38.21 13.06
CA VAL A 1041 15.18 39.57 13.46
C VAL A 1041 14.13 40.04 14.45
N VAL A 1042 14.55 40.31 15.68
CA VAL A 1042 13.72 40.80 16.79
C VAL A 1042 14.09 42.25 17.06
N ALA A 1043 13.16 43.17 16.82
CA ALA A 1043 13.29 44.56 17.23
C ALA A 1043 12.71 44.72 18.64
N LEU A 1044 13.46 45.37 19.53
CA LEU A 1044 13.03 45.71 20.88
C LEU A 1044 12.70 47.22 20.97
N LYS A 1045 11.87 47.57 21.96
CA LYS A 1045 11.45 48.95 22.27
C LYS A 1045 12.56 49.84 22.85
N ASP A 1046 13.78 49.31 22.99
CA ASP A 1046 14.99 50.03 23.39
C ASP A 1046 16.00 50.15 22.22
N ASP A 1047 15.48 50.19 20.99
CA ASP A 1047 16.19 50.28 19.70
C ASP A 1047 17.18 49.14 19.40
N ARG A 1048 17.30 48.14 20.27
CA ARG A 1048 18.15 46.96 20.02
C ARG A 1048 17.49 46.03 19.01
N VAL A 1049 18.26 45.66 17.99
CA VAL A 1049 17.91 44.60 17.04
C VAL A 1049 18.73 43.35 17.34
N LEU A 1050 18.06 42.24 17.62
CA LEU A 1050 18.68 40.95 17.90
C LEU A 1050 18.36 39.96 16.77
N THR A 1051 19.37 39.32 16.20
CA THR A 1051 19.20 38.29 15.16
C THR A 1051 19.61 36.93 15.70
N GLY A 1052 18.67 35.98 15.76
CA GLY A 1052 18.92 34.66 16.32
C GLY A 1052 17.75 33.70 16.23
N VAL A 1053 17.95 32.44 16.63
CA VAL A 1053 16.88 31.44 16.75
C VAL A 1053 16.06 31.76 18.01
N VAL A 1054 14.76 31.98 17.86
CA VAL A 1054 13.88 32.43 18.94
C VAL A 1054 13.08 31.27 19.54
N ARG A 1055 13.14 31.10 20.86
CA ARG A 1055 12.29 30.16 21.62
C ARG A 1055 11.55 30.86 22.74
N THR A 1056 10.30 30.47 22.99
CA THR A 1056 9.54 30.93 24.15
C THR A 1056 9.78 29.97 25.32
N VAL A 1057 10.18 30.48 26.49
CA VAL A 1057 10.44 29.70 27.71
C VAL A 1057 9.78 30.42 28.88
N GLY A 1058 8.64 29.91 29.33
CA GLY A 1058 7.71 30.71 30.15
C GLY A 1058 7.28 31.96 29.38
N ASP A 1059 7.25 33.11 30.05
CA ASP A 1059 6.85 34.40 29.45
C ASP A 1059 7.99 35.13 28.71
N LYS A 1060 9.21 34.56 28.69
CA LYS A 1060 10.41 35.16 28.09
C LYS A 1060 10.75 34.54 26.74
N LEU A 1061 11.41 35.32 25.89
CA LEU A 1061 12.02 34.84 24.65
C LEU A 1061 13.53 34.65 24.84
N HIS A 1062 14.02 33.48 24.45
CA HIS A 1062 15.42 33.12 24.38
C HIS A 1062 15.87 33.21 22.92
N ILE A 1063 16.87 34.04 22.63
CA ILE A 1063 17.33 34.37 21.27
C ILE A 1063 18.78 33.92 21.13
N GLY A 1064 19.02 32.85 20.36
CA GLY A 1064 20.33 32.23 20.17
C GLY A 1064 21.10 32.77 18.96
N ASP A 1065 22.30 33.31 19.16
CA ASP A 1065 23.12 34.00 18.13
C ASP A 1065 24.13 33.09 17.41
N ASN A 1066 24.87 33.66 16.44
CA ASN A 1066 25.87 32.95 15.64
C ASN A 1066 27.21 32.68 16.34
N LYS A 1067 27.36 33.09 17.60
CA LYS A 1067 28.51 32.81 18.47
C LYS A 1067 28.21 31.68 19.47
N GLY A 1068 26.94 31.25 19.55
CA GLY A 1068 26.46 30.28 20.53
C GLY A 1068 25.93 30.91 21.83
N ALA A 1069 25.80 32.24 21.88
CA ALA A 1069 25.24 32.94 23.04
C ALA A 1069 23.70 32.97 22.97
N THR A 1070 23.03 33.02 24.13
CA THR A 1070 21.57 33.20 24.20
C THR A 1070 21.25 34.46 24.98
N THR A 1071 20.61 35.42 24.31
CA THR A 1071 20.04 36.62 24.95
C THR A 1071 18.62 36.31 25.40
N ILE A 1072 18.26 36.68 26.62
CA ILE A 1072 16.90 36.53 27.15
C ILE A 1072 16.24 37.91 27.17
N VAL A 1073 15.02 38.02 26.63
CA VAL A 1073 14.20 39.24 26.63
C VAL A 1073 12.79 38.95 27.09
N ASP A 1074 12.13 39.90 27.74
CA ASP A 1074 10.72 39.77 28.09
C ASP A 1074 9.83 40.08 26.89
N ARG A 1075 8.73 39.33 26.73
CA ARG A 1075 7.84 39.48 25.58
C ARG A 1075 7.18 40.87 25.50
N ALA A 1076 7.11 41.59 26.62
CA ALA A 1076 6.62 42.96 26.70
C ALA A 1076 7.57 44.00 26.06
N ASP A 1077 8.87 43.70 25.95
CA ASP A 1077 9.90 44.61 25.44
C ASP A 1077 10.07 44.51 23.93
N VAL A 1078 9.46 43.50 23.31
CA VAL A 1078 9.51 43.27 21.86
C VAL A 1078 8.57 44.23 21.13
N GLU A 1079 9.08 44.88 20.09
CA GLU A 1079 8.29 45.66 19.14
C GLU A 1079 7.84 44.77 17.97
N SER A 1080 8.77 44.07 17.32
CA SER A 1080 8.44 43.15 16.21
C SER A 1080 9.37 41.95 16.10
N ILE A 1081 8.88 40.88 15.48
CA ILE A 1081 9.64 39.66 15.15
C ILE A 1081 9.40 39.37 13.67
N LYS A 1082 10.47 39.23 12.88
CA LYS A 1082 10.42 38.91 11.45
C LYS A 1082 11.33 37.73 11.16
N ALA A 1083 10.80 36.68 10.51
CA ALA A 1083 11.59 35.51 10.13
C ALA A 1083 12.69 35.90 9.12
N SER A 1084 13.88 35.33 9.31
CA SER A 1084 15.05 35.48 8.45
C SER A 1084 15.10 34.36 7.40
N PRO A 1085 15.38 34.67 6.12
CA PRO A 1085 15.71 33.66 5.12
C PRO A 1085 17.14 33.12 5.26
N LEU A 1086 17.98 33.77 6.07
CA LEU A 1086 19.37 33.38 6.33
C LEU A 1086 19.49 32.59 7.64
N SER A 1087 20.33 31.57 7.62
CA SER A 1087 20.69 30.77 8.79
C SER A 1087 21.60 31.54 9.77
N VAL A 1088 21.56 31.14 11.04
CA VAL A 1088 22.49 31.61 12.09
C VAL A 1088 23.82 30.85 12.04
N MET A 1089 23.87 29.69 11.38
CA MET A 1089 25.10 28.95 11.13
C MET A 1089 25.90 29.61 9.99
N PRO A 1090 27.20 29.92 10.16
CA PRO A 1090 28.01 30.55 9.10
C PRO A 1090 28.23 29.65 7.88
N ASP A 1091 28.25 30.24 6.69
CA ASP A 1091 28.55 29.52 5.45
C ASP A 1091 30.01 28.98 5.39
N ASP A 1092 30.23 28.07 4.44
CA ASP A 1092 31.55 27.58 4.01
C ASP A 1092 32.43 26.97 5.12
N LEU A 1093 31.84 26.44 6.20
CA LEU A 1093 32.59 25.90 7.35
C LEU A 1093 33.57 24.78 6.97
N LEU A 1094 33.26 23.95 5.96
CA LEU A 1094 34.22 22.93 5.48
C LEU A 1094 35.49 23.53 4.84
N LYS A 1095 35.44 24.74 4.26
CA LYS A 1095 36.64 25.41 3.70
C LYS A 1095 37.64 25.85 4.78
N LYS A 1096 37.22 25.88 6.05
CA LYS A 1096 38.07 26.21 7.21
C LYS A 1096 38.81 24.96 7.77
N LEU A 1097 38.59 23.79 7.17
CA LEU A 1097 39.17 22.50 7.58
C LEU A 1097 40.03 21.91 6.46
N PRO A 1098 41.20 21.32 6.77
CA PRO A 1098 41.93 20.47 5.83
C PRO A 1098 41.05 19.31 5.31
N PRO A 1099 41.23 18.83 4.05
CA PRO A 1099 40.37 17.80 3.46
C PRO A 1099 40.23 16.51 4.29
N ASP A 1100 41.29 16.07 4.97
CA ASP A 1100 41.23 14.92 5.88
C ASP A 1100 40.38 15.20 7.13
N GLN A 1101 40.44 16.41 7.69
CA GLN A 1101 39.61 16.80 8.83
C GLN A 1101 38.13 16.95 8.44
N ALA A 1102 37.85 17.43 7.22
CA ALA A 1102 36.50 17.45 6.68
C ALA A 1102 35.95 16.02 6.47
N ARG A 1103 36.74 15.11 5.89
CA ARG A 1103 36.37 13.69 5.71
C ARG A 1103 36.19 12.96 7.04
N ASP A 1104 37.02 13.27 8.03
CA ASP A 1104 36.88 12.78 9.40
C ASP A 1104 35.60 13.30 10.06
N LEU A 1105 35.32 14.61 10.00
CA LEU A 1105 34.10 15.24 10.54
C LEU A 1105 32.84 14.63 9.92
N LEU A 1106 32.81 14.51 8.58
CA LEU A 1106 31.70 13.88 7.87
C LEU A 1106 31.55 12.40 8.25
N THR A 1107 32.65 11.67 8.50
CA THR A 1107 32.59 10.30 9.04
C THR A 1107 31.99 10.26 10.44
N PHE A 1108 32.29 11.23 11.31
CA PHE A 1108 31.69 11.34 12.65
C PHE A 1108 30.18 11.60 12.62
N LEU A 1109 29.71 12.40 11.65
CA LEU A 1109 28.30 12.77 11.52
C LEU A 1109 27.47 11.74 10.73
N LEU A 1110 28.06 11.05 9.73
CA LEU A 1110 27.36 10.18 8.79
C LEU A 1110 27.52 8.67 9.06
N THR A 1111 28.33 8.26 10.03
CA THR A 1111 28.46 6.84 10.41
C THR A 1111 28.17 6.63 11.90
N PRO A 1112 27.54 5.52 12.31
CA PRO A 1112 27.32 5.23 13.72
C PRO A 1112 28.65 5.11 14.48
N ALA A 1113 28.63 5.44 15.78
CA ALA A 1113 29.79 5.29 16.64
C ALA A 1113 30.34 3.84 16.58
N PRO A 1114 31.66 3.64 16.35
CA PRO A 1114 32.22 2.32 16.13
C PRO A 1114 32.09 1.45 17.39
N ARG A 1115 31.18 0.48 17.34
CA ARG A 1115 30.99 -0.53 18.38
C ARG A 1115 32.09 -1.58 18.32
N MET A 1116 32.39 -2.19 19.46
CA MET A 1116 32.96 -3.54 19.45
C MET A 1116 31.87 -4.49 18.96
N PRO A 1117 32.16 -5.51 18.11
CA PRO A 1117 31.16 -6.48 17.70
C PRO A 1117 30.57 -7.22 18.90
N ASP A 1118 29.25 -7.19 19.04
CA ASP A 1118 28.50 -7.86 20.12
C ASP A 1118 28.54 -9.40 19.97
N ASP A 1119 28.97 -9.90 18.80
CA ASP A 1119 28.85 -11.28 18.33
C ASP A 1119 30.18 -11.90 17.87
N TYR A 1120 31.33 -11.47 18.40
CA TYR A 1120 32.66 -11.99 18.03
C TYR A 1120 32.82 -13.49 18.34
N ALA A 1121 32.40 -14.34 17.38
CA ALA A 1121 32.35 -15.80 17.46
C ALA A 1121 33.32 -16.51 16.49
N GLY A 1122 34.33 -15.80 15.99
CA GLY A 1122 35.39 -16.40 15.17
C GLY A 1122 36.26 -17.39 15.96
N PRO A 1123 36.83 -18.43 15.30
CA PRO A 1123 37.69 -19.42 15.97
C PRO A 1123 39.05 -18.85 16.40
N GLU A 1124 39.46 -17.70 15.84
CA GLU A 1124 40.67 -17.01 16.28
C GLU A 1124 40.45 -16.31 17.62
N LYS A 1125 41.35 -16.56 18.57
CA LYS A 1125 41.39 -15.83 19.84
C LYS A 1125 41.62 -14.35 19.54
N ARG A 1126 40.67 -13.49 19.95
CA ARG A 1126 40.69 -12.01 20.08
C ARG A 1126 41.76 -11.28 19.24
N PRO A 1127 41.40 -10.32 18.37
CA PRO A 1127 42.39 -9.57 17.59
C PRO A 1127 43.50 -9.05 18.52
N LYS A 1128 44.77 -9.26 18.12
CA LYS A 1128 45.94 -9.06 19.00
C LYS A 1128 45.78 -7.75 19.79
N PRO A 1129 45.97 -7.76 21.13
CA PRO A 1129 45.88 -6.54 21.92
C PRO A 1129 46.77 -5.47 21.29
N ARG A 1130 46.16 -4.35 20.88
CA ARG A 1130 46.89 -3.21 20.32
C ARG A 1130 48.04 -2.87 21.26
N THR A 1131 49.24 -2.75 20.71
CA THR A 1131 50.42 -2.35 21.45
C THR A 1131 50.17 -1.02 22.16
N LEU A 1132 50.92 -0.74 23.23
CA LEU A 1132 50.78 0.54 23.94
C LEU A 1132 51.04 1.73 22.99
N ALA A 1133 51.86 1.55 21.94
CA ALA A 1133 52.04 2.53 20.87
C ALA A 1133 50.76 2.74 20.03
N GLU A 1134 50.11 1.67 19.55
CA GLU A 1134 48.85 1.77 18.79
C GLU A 1134 47.68 2.30 19.63
N VAL A 1135 47.63 1.96 20.93
CA VAL A 1135 46.65 2.50 21.87
C VAL A 1135 46.91 3.99 22.10
N ASN A 1136 48.15 4.39 22.38
CA ASN A 1136 48.51 5.79 22.58
C ASN A 1136 48.33 6.62 21.30
N ALA A 1137 48.58 6.07 20.11
CA ALA A 1137 48.32 6.73 18.84
C ALA A 1137 46.82 6.93 18.59
N ALA A 1138 45.98 5.92 18.91
CA ALA A 1138 44.52 6.05 18.80
C ALA A 1138 43.93 7.02 19.84
N LEU A 1139 44.53 7.11 21.04
CA LEU A 1139 44.11 7.99 22.13
C LEU A 1139 44.83 9.36 22.15
N ALA A 1140 45.77 9.62 21.24
CA ALA A 1140 46.52 10.88 21.20
C ALA A 1140 45.58 12.08 21.06
N GLY A 1141 45.57 12.98 22.06
CA GLY A 1141 44.64 14.11 22.10
C GLY A 1141 43.16 13.74 22.35
N ALA A 1142 42.88 12.56 22.93
CA ALA A 1142 41.62 12.33 23.63
C ALA A 1142 41.73 12.89 25.07
N PRO A 1143 40.72 13.60 25.60
CA PRO A 1143 40.76 14.03 26.99
C PRO A 1143 40.72 12.83 27.94
N ASN A 1144 41.43 12.92 29.06
CA ASN A 1144 41.35 11.91 30.12
C ASN A 1144 39.89 11.73 30.56
N PRO A 1145 39.41 10.49 30.76
CA PRO A 1145 38.06 10.26 31.25
C PRO A 1145 37.86 10.91 32.64
N PRO A 1146 36.63 11.34 32.98
CA PRO A 1146 36.31 11.88 34.29
C PRO A 1146 36.84 11.00 35.41
N GLU A 1147 37.25 11.60 36.53
CA GLU A 1147 38.00 10.88 37.57
C GLU A 1147 37.27 9.65 38.12
N LYS A 1148 35.93 9.72 38.20
CA LYS A 1148 35.03 8.62 38.59
C LYS A 1148 34.98 7.43 37.61
N THR A 1149 35.61 7.54 36.44
CA THR A 1149 35.67 6.49 35.40
C THR A 1149 37.09 6.11 34.99
N ARG A 1150 38.11 6.53 35.75
CA ARG A 1150 39.49 6.04 35.61
C ARG A 1150 39.61 4.61 36.19
N PRO A 1151 40.33 3.67 35.55
CA PRO A 1151 40.54 2.33 36.12
C PRO A 1151 41.35 2.36 37.42
N PHE A 1152 41.06 1.44 38.35
CA PHE A 1152 41.88 1.23 39.54
C PHE A 1152 43.29 0.73 39.17
N VAL A 1153 44.32 1.43 39.64
CA VAL A 1153 45.71 0.99 39.52
C VAL A 1153 46.02 -0.03 40.62
N TRP A 1154 46.18 -1.31 40.24
CA TRP A 1154 46.67 -2.34 41.14
C TRP A 1154 48.21 -2.31 41.20
N CYS A 1155 48.76 -1.68 42.24
CA CYS A 1155 50.18 -1.78 42.54
C CYS A 1155 50.50 -3.18 43.09
N TRP A 1156 51.16 -4.02 42.29
CA TRP A 1156 51.71 -5.30 42.78
C TRP A 1156 52.96 -5.06 43.64
N TRP A 1157 52.94 -5.62 44.85
CA TRP A 1157 54.08 -5.57 45.78
C TRP A 1157 55.16 -6.56 45.34
N GLN A 1158 56.41 -6.12 45.21
CA GLN A 1158 57.53 -7.01 44.87
C GLN A 1158 58.10 -7.70 46.12
N ALA A 1159 57.94 -9.02 46.22
CA ALA A 1159 58.81 -9.85 47.03
C ALA A 1159 60.00 -10.35 46.17
N ARG A 1160 61.23 -10.17 46.66
CA ARG A 1160 62.48 -10.64 46.02
C ARG A 1160 63.24 -11.58 46.97
N ARG A 1161 64.10 -12.44 46.39
CA ARG A 1161 65.14 -13.29 47.04
C ARG A 1161 64.60 -14.53 47.78
N THR A 1162 65.26 -15.70 47.84
CA THR A 1162 66.48 -16.24 47.16
C THR A 1162 66.53 -17.78 47.26
N THR A 1163 67.53 -18.42 46.62
CA THR A 1163 67.89 -19.87 46.67
C THR A 1163 66.97 -20.81 45.87
N GLY A 1164 67.40 -21.98 45.34
CA GLY A 1164 68.72 -22.63 45.36
C GLY A 1164 68.91 -23.61 44.17
N ARG A 1165 70.10 -24.24 44.03
CA ARG A 1165 70.53 -25.05 42.86
C ARG A 1165 70.03 -26.52 42.86
N ALA A 1166 69.84 -27.06 41.64
CA ALA A 1166 70.01 -28.49 41.23
C ALA A 1166 69.03 -29.54 41.85
N SER A 1167 68.88 -30.79 41.36
CA SER A 1167 69.68 -31.57 40.39
C SER A 1167 68.84 -32.53 39.49
N THR A 1168 69.45 -32.87 38.35
CA THR A 1168 69.26 -33.96 37.37
C THR A 1168 68.63 -35.34 37.72
N ILE A 1169 68.17 -36.04 36.66
CA ILE A 1169 68.06 -37.52 36.44
C ILE A 1169 66.71 -38.26 36.73
N THR A 1170 65.85 -38.25 35.68
CA THR A 1170 65.10 -39.38 35.04
C THR A 1170 64.28 -40.40 35.92
N PRO A 1171 63.69 -41.51 35.39
CA PRO A 1171 62.23 -41.47 35.13
C PRO A 1171 61.37 -42.72 35.54
N ARG A 1172 60.06 -42.64 35.22
CA ARG A 1172 58.98 -43.67 35.23
C ARG A 1172 58.20 -43.84 36.54
N GLY A 1173 56.88 -44.00 36.40
CA GLY A 1173 55.95 -44.40 37.48
C GLY A 1173 54.49 -44.04 37.19
N ARG A 1174 53.65 -44.99 36.77
CA ARG A 1174 52.18 -44.80 36.62
C ARG A 1174 51.45 -45.39 37.85
N ARG A 1175 50.44 -44.68 38.42
CA ARG A 1175 49.00 -45.10 38.48
C ARG A 1175 48.17 -44.52 39.66
N ARG A 1176 46.88 -44.32 39.36
CA ARG A 1176 45.65 -44.33 40.22
C ARG A 1176 45.35 -43.10 41.13
N GLY A 1177 44.04 -42.83 41.28
CA GLY A 1177 43.41 -41.78 42.11
C GLY A 1177 42.67 -42.40 43.32
N PRO A 1178 41.41 -42.01 43.71
CA PRO A 1178 40.38 -41.29 42.93
C PRO A 1178 39.51 -40.21 43.69
N ASN A 1179 38.51 -39.67 42.97
CA ASN A 1179 37.28 -38.89 43.30
C ASN A 1179 36.81 -38.61 44.76
N CYS A 1180 36.23 -37.40 45.00
CA CYS A 1180 34.82 -37.10 45.44
C CYS A 1180 34.68 -35.71 46.15
N SER A 1181 33.50 -35.07 46.38
CA SER A 1181 32.45 -34.60 45.42
C SER A 1181 31.29 -33.76 46.06
N ARG A 1182 31.17 -32.43 45.76
CA ARG A 1182 29.94 -31.55 45.92
C ARG A 1182 29.30 -31.49 47.36
N PRO A 1183 28.09 -30.92 47.62
CA PRO A 1183 27.20 -29.91 46.96
C PRO A 1183 27.09 -28.57 47.80
N VAL A 1184 26.55 -27.38 47.41
CA VAL A 1184 25.27 -26.87 46.82
C VAL A 1184 24.04 -26.76 47.77
N THR A 1185 23.52 -25.54 48.09
CA THR A 1185 22.05 -25.15 48.05
C THR A 1185 21.63 -23.71 48.55
N ARG A 1186 20.71 -23.07 47.78
CA ARG A 1186 19.48 -22.27 48.11
C ARG A 1186 19.33 -21.16 49.21
N SER A 1187 19.16 -19.91 48.74
CA SER A 1187 17.93 -19.03 48.79
C SER A 1187 17.38 -18.26 50.03
N ARG A 1188 16.71 -17.10 49.72
CA ARG A 1188 15.54 -16.39 50.36
C ARG A 1188 15.69 -15.26 51.45
N SER A 1189 15.32 -14.03 51.02
CA SER A 1189 14.30 -13.08 51.57
C SER A 1189 14.49 -12.11 52.80
N GLN A 1190 14.16 -10.82 52.54
CA GLN A 1190 13.44 -9.79 53.36
C GLN A 1190 14.11 -8.81 54.40
N ARG A 1191 13.87 -7.49 54.14
CA ARG A 1191 13.50 -6.33 55.02
C ARG A 1191 14.42 -5.70 56.11
N ARG A 1192 14.48 -4.33 56.07
CA ARG A 1192 14.59 -3.31 57.18
C ARG A 1192 15.92 -3.20 58.00
N TRP A 1193 16.32 -2.08 58.64
CA TRP A 1193 16.09 -0.60 58.50
C TRP A 1193 17.08 0.25 59.37
N THR A 1194 17.31 1.53 59.02
CA THR A 1194 17.75 2.71 59.86
C THR A 1194 19.10 2.87 60.63
N GLY A 1195 19.77 4.02 60.39
CA GLY A 1195 20.25 5.00 61.41
C GLY A 1195 21.75 5.02 61.81
N PRO A 1196 22.23 5.97 62.67
CA PRO A 1196 21.60 7.24 63.15
C PRO A 1196 22.56 8.46 63.48
N ARG A 1197 21.98 9.58 64.00
CA ARG A 1197 22.57 10.73 64.79
C ARG A 1197 23.22 11.89 63.99
N LYS A 1198 23.20 13.18 64.39
CA LYS A 1198 22.66 14.06 65.50
C LYS A 1198 22.66 15.52 64.91
N LYS A 1199 22.20 16.68 65.44
CA LYS A 1199 21.51 17.35 66.59
C LYS A 1199 21.10 18.76 66.01
N SER A 1200 20.33 19.74 66.53
CA SER A 1200 19.23 20.03 67.49
C SER A 1200 18.80 21.52 67.24
N SER A 1201 17.99 22.33 67.96
CA SER A 1201 17.37 22.34 69.31
C SER A 1201 16.25 23.43 69.43
N ARG A 1202 15.60 23.54 70.60
CA ARG A 1202 14.73 24.65 71.10
C ARG A 1202 13.32 24.82 70.47
N ARG A 1203 12.52 25.74 71.03
CA ARG A 1203 11.03 25.77 71.28
C ARG A 1203 10.53 27.25 71.37
N PRO A 1204 9.22 27.62 71.57
CA PRO A 1204 7.91 27.16 71.03
C PRO A 1204 6.88 28.34 70.79
N THR A 1205 5.55 28.09 70.85
CA THR A 1205 4.35 29.01 70.81
C THR A 1205 3.88 29.50 69.42
N ARG A 1206 2.61 29.88 69.12
CA ARG A 1206 1.27 30.02 69.81
C ARG A 1206 0.18 29.83 68.70
N TRP A 1207 -0.86 28.97 68.77
CA TRP A 1207 -2.20 29.05 69.41
C TRP A 1207 -3.28 30.00 68.81
N SER A 1208 -4.48 29.44 68.51
CA SER A 1208 -5.81 30.08 68.25
C SER A 1208 -6.02 30.80 66.88
N SER A 1209 -7.22 30.96 66.28
CA SER A 1209 -8.63 30.69 66.71
C SER A 1209 -9.64 30.52 65.52
N SER A 1210 -10.82 29.91 65.78
CA SER A 1210 -12.23 30.20 65.33
C SER A 1210 -12.61 30.79 63.95
N SER A 1211 -13.82 30.62 63.36
CA SER A 1211 -14.99 29.71 63.57
C SER A 1211 -16.16 30.01 62.59
N GLY A 1212 -17.06 29.04 62.31
CA GLY A 1212 -18.43 29.26 61.79
C GLY A 1212 -18.61 29.16 60.25
N ALA A 1213 -19.81 28.90 59.70
CA ALA A 1213 -21.11 28.56 60.31
C ALA A 1213 -22.06 27.77 59.35
N THR A 1214 -23.20 27.34 59.88
CA THR A 1214 -24.25 26.43 59.33
C THR A 1214 -25.07 26.90 58.11
N GLY A 1215 -25.64 25.98 57.31
CA GLY A 1215 -26.74 26.22 56.36
C GLY A 1215 -27.27 24.92 55.68
N THR A 1216 -28.54 24.87 55.25
CA THR A 1216 -29.21 23.61 54.82
C THR A 1216 -30.19 23.71 53.62
N ARG A 1217 -30.30 22.60 52.85
CA ARG A 1217 -31.42 22.18 51.94
C ARG A 1217 -31.78 23.07 50.73
N ASN A 1218 -31.68 22.54 49.49
CA ASN A 1218 -32.84 21.95 48.76
C ASN A 1218 -32.55 21.43 47.31
N ALA A 1219 -33.44 20.54 46.86
CA ALA A 1219 -33.88 20.13 45.50
C ALA A 1219 -33.00 20.29 44.21
N ARG A 1220 -32.90 19.15 43.47
CA ARG A 1220 -33.11 18.87 42.02
C ARG A 1220 -33.14 20.04 40.96
N PRO A 1221 -32.93 19.77 39.64
CA PRO A 1221 -31.86 18.98 38.98
C PRO A 1221 -31.40 19.53 37.59
N ARG A 1222 -30.13 19.41 37.15
CA ARG A 1222 -29.78 19.38 35.69
C ARG A 1222 -28.29 19.10 35.35
N LEU A 1223 -28.12 18.62 34.10
CA LEU A 1223 -26.98 18.78 33.16
C LEU A 1223 -25.63 18.05 33.36
N MET A 1224 -25.21 17.45 32.22
CA MET A 1224 -23.86 17.26 31.65
C MET A 1224 -22.77 16.37 32.29
N ARG A 1225 -22.25 15.48 31.42
CA ARG A 1225 -20.85 15.12 31.15
C ARG A 1225 -19.80 15.32 32.26
N SER A 1226 -19.12 14.22 32.61
CA SER A 1226 -17.65 14.13 32.46
C SER A 1226 -17.17 12.67 32.43
N SER A 1227 -15.94 12.47 31.94
CA SER A 1227 -15.21 11.19 31.98
C SER A 1227 -14.43 11.01 33.29
N ASN A 1228 -14.14 9.76 33.65
CA ASN A 1228 -12.82 9.20 34.05
C ASN A 1228 -13.06 7.81 34.70
N ALA A 1229 -12.29 6.74 34.47
CA ALA A 1229 -10.84 6.56 34.29
C ALA A 1229 -10.04 6.44 35.61
N ALA A 1230 -10.16 5.27 36.25
CA ALA A 1230 -9.17 4.63 37.13
C ALA A 1230 -9.55 3.12 37.21
N ALA A 1231 -8.76 2.10 36.86
CA ALA A 1231 -7.33 1.78 37.04
C ALA A 1231 -7.07 0.86 38.24
N VAL A 1232 -6.99 -0.46 37.95
CA VAL A 1232 -5.95 -1.39 38.41
C VAL A 1232 -5.50 -2.19 37.19
#